data_AF-A0A661PI97-F1
#
_entry.id   AF-A0A661PI97-F1
#
_cell.length_a   1.000
_cell.length_b   1.000
_cell.length_c   1.000
_cell.angle_alpha   90.00
_cell.angle_beta   90.00
_cell.angle_gamma   90.00
#
_symmetry.space_group_name_H-M   'P 1'
#
loop_
_entity.id
_entity.type
_entity.pdbx_description
1 polymer ?
#
loop_
_entity_poly.entity_id
_entity_poly.type
_entity_poly.pdbx_seq_one_letter_code
_entity_poly.pdbx_strand_id
1 'polypeptide(L)'
;MVPCAIGSAAQERSHDASTQWYLDPRPQTVNVQKSPMSNSLPLALLTISLGLVSTVTPALAQIPAFPDAEGGGAAAVGGRGGQVIEVTSLGDDGPGTLREALLTPGPRIIVFRVGGTIELESAIWISGEPYSYVTIAGQTAPGGGVLVSGQKSPESGIMFNNAHDIVIRYLRGRKGYNSNQQLQTGDPIVLADGVYNAIVDHCSVSWTSDQNMSVWSSSNPAHDITFQWNLFGEPLSSHPTSIIVGSGTNTEGMLDIDIHHNLFITPGHRLPNFKGKRGRIINNLAYNWGWRATGFSGGVVADVIGNIYIKGPATMAQSTITEVLWRMGGDGQSGGPLGDPSIYIAGNTGHTNADPAADNWHMIAECTGWTPTNNPMNPSYRRNAPLDGGAFPITVHSATNLEELLREECGAYRQLNGDGSWVDNRDAVDGRLIEECRTRSGGQLPVTEDDVGGFPVIPSGSPYPDTDHDGMADEWETAHDLDPNDPTDGNQDADLDGYTNVEEFLNGLEANPDNTPPTVVATATPTAGMAPLSVQFSADASDEDGQIVSYSWHFGDGAESTEKDPAHTFVQVQDYEVTVTVTDNEDATAAAVISVSVTDDAAGGNGGAGPPDGSQDQSGCGCGTHHTNSQWSLGILVLIALGLRRSRASWAL
;
A
#
# COMPACT_ATOMS: atom_id res chain seq x y z
N MET A 1 -8.63 -6.41 57.16
CA MET A 1 -9.41 -5.33 56.52
C MET A 1 -8.70 -4.97 55.22
N VAL A 2 -9.36 -5.26 54.08
CA VAL A 2 -9.46 -4.60 52.74
C VAL A 2 -8.59 -3.34 52.50
N PRO A 3 -8.09 -3.07 51.26
CA PRO A 3 -6.66 -3.15 50.88
C PRO A 3 -6.10 -1.79 50.38
N CYS A 4 -4.85 -1.77 49.92
CA CYS A 4 -4.24 -0.61 49.26
C CYS A 4 -3.82 -0.96 47.82
N ALA A 5 -4.17 -0.07 46.90
CA ALA A 5 -3.97 -0.14 45.47
C ALA A 5 -2.49 -0.07 45.06
N ILE A 6 -2.14 -0.75 43.98
CA ILE A 6 -0.85 -0.58 43.30
C ILE A 6 -1.17 -0.21 41.85
N GLY A 7 -0.99 1.07 41.53
CA GLY A 7 -0.72 1.50 40.16
C GLY A 7 0.78 1.44 39.94
N SER A 8 1.21 0.89 38.82
CA SER A 8 2.60 0.99 38.35
C SER A 8 2.60 1.44 36.90
N ALA A 9 2.93 2.71 36.70
CA ALA A 9 3.41 3.24 35.45
C ALA A 9 4.78 2.60 35.15
N ALA A 10 4.88 1.92 34.01
CA ALA A 10 6.17 1.45 33.50
C ALA A 10 6.93 2.65 32.91
N GLN A 11 8.00 3.01 33.59
CA GLN A 11 8.92 4.07 33.20
C GLN A 11 10.00 3.46 32.29
N GLU A 12 9.93 3.70 30.98
CA GLU A 12 11.00 3.36 30.03
C GLU A 12 12.27 4.12 30.44
N ARG A 13 13.28 3.40 30.94
CA ARG A 13 14.63 3.95 31.14
C ARG A 13 15.45 3.71 29.89
N SER A 14 15.82 4.80 29.24
CA SER A 14 16.96 4.87 28.33
C SER A 14 18.24 4.56 29.10
N HIS A 15 18.91 3.43 28.83
CA HIS A 15 20.33 3.27 29.18
C HIS A 15 21.10 2.55 28.07
N ASP A 16 22.17 3.24 27.71
CA ASP A 16 23.29 2.90 26.85
C ASP A 16 23.86 1.50 27.16
N ALA A 17 24.01 0.67 26.14
CA ALA A 17 24.73 -0.59 26.22
C ALA A 17 25.59 -0.80 24.97
N SER A 18 26.78 -0.23 25.00
CA SER A 18 27.90 -0.63 24.16
C SER A 18 28.21 -2.11 24.36
N THR A 19 28.07 -2.93 23.31
CA THR A 19 28.63 -4.28 23.31
C THR A 19 29.38 -4.53 22.00
N GLN A 20 30.69 -4.72 22.14
CA GLN A 20 31.64 -4.97 21.07
C GLN A 20 31.38 -6.33 20.42
N TRP A 21 31.30 -6.36 19.09
CA TRP A 21 31.36 -7.59 18.32
C TRP A 21 32.83 -7.99 18.05
N TYR A 22 33.11 -9.26 18.37
CA TYR A 22 34.37 -9.97 18.14
C TYR A 22 34.58 -10.17 16.63
N LEU A 23 35.68 -9.67 16.07
CA LEU A 23 36.12 -9.96 14.70
C LEU A 23 37.32 -10.91 14.77
N ASP A 24 37.19 -12.09 14.16
CA ASP A 24 38.29 -13.03 13.89
C ASP A 24 39.05 -12.58 12.61
N PRO A 25 40.39 -12.51 12.60
CA PRO A 25 41.13 -11.82 11.55
C PRO A 25 41.74 -12.79 10.53
N ARG A 26 41.66 -12.45 9.23
CA ARG A 26 42.54 -13.03 8.21
C ARG A 26 43.05 -11.98 7.21
N PRO A 27 44.23 -12.20 6.61
CA PRO A 27 45.32 -11.24 6.66
C PRO A 27 45.50 -10.39 5.39
N GLN A 28 46.24 -9.30 5.61
CA GLN A 28 46.62 -8.27 4.65
C GLN A 28 47.47 -8.73 3.47
N THR A 29 47.28 -8.07 2.33
CA THR A 29 48.35 -7.82 1.35
C THR A 29 48.30 -6.40 0.75
N VAL A 30 49.34 -5.64 1.11
CA VAL A 30 50.21 -4.77 0.29
C VAL A 30 49.64 -3.50 -0.38
N ASN A 31 50.10 -2.37 0.18
CA ASN A 31 50.21 -1.02 -0.39
C ASN A 31 50.97 -0.97 -1.73
N VAL A 32 50.48 -0.16 -2.68
CA VAL A 32 51.33 0.50 -3.68
C VAL A 32 51.01 1.99 -3.75
N GLN A 33 52.08 2.79 -3.68
CA GLN A 33 52.11 4.25 -3.57
C GLN A 33 51.63 4.99 -4.83
N LYS A 34 51.02 6.15 -4.60
CA LYS A 34 50.86 7.24 -5.59
C LYS A 34 52.17 8.00 -5.77
N SER A 35 52.45 8.41 -7.01
CA SER A 35 53.16 9.65 -7.33
C SER A 35 52.68 10.21 -8.68
N PRO A 36 52.54 11.55 -8.85
CA PRO A 36 52.02 12.15 -10.08
C PRO A 36 53.17 12.66 -10.97
N MET A 37 53.02 12.56 -12.29
CA MET A 37 53.80 13.37 -13.23
C MET A 37 52.91 13.88 -14.36
N SER A 38 52.96 15.20 -14.49
CA SER A 38 52.43 16.04 -15.55
C SER A 38 53.00 15.68 -16.93
N ASN A 39 52.18 15.76 -17.98
CA ASN A 39 52.61 16.23 -19.29
C ASN A 39 51.41 16.74 -20.10
N SER A 40 51.49 18.02 -20.47
CA SER A 40 50.57 18.75 -21.33
C SER A 40 51.21 18.98 -22.70
N LEU A 41 50.49 18.69 -23.78
CA LEU A 41 50.70 19.25 -25.13
C LEU A 41 49.34 19.24 -25.87
N PRO A 42 49.06 20.25 -26.74
CA PRO A 42 47.71 20.63 -27.13
C PRO A 42 47.24 19.91 -28.40
N LEU A 43 45.95 19.53 -28.45
CA LEU A 43 45.29 19.06 -29.66
C LEU A 43 44.18 20.06 -30.02
N ALA A 44 44.27 20.61 -31.23
CA ALA A 44 43.33 21.58 -31.78
C ALA A 44 41.94 20.95 -31.96
N LEU A 45 40.92 21.58 -31.36
CA LEU A 45 39.53 21.18 -31.51
C LEU A 45 38.96 21.73 -32.82
N LEU A 46 38.65 20.83 -33.75
CA LEU A 46 37.79 21.10 -34.90
C LEU A 46 36.35 20.95 -34.42
N THR A 47 35.62 22.05 -34.26
CA THR A 47 34.21 22.03 -33.86
C THR A 47 33.34 21.59 -35.04
N ILE A 48 33.01 20.30 -35.10
CA ILE A 48 31.89 19.77 -35.88
C ILE A 48 30.66 19.85 -34.96
N SER A 49 29.73 20.74 -35.27
CA SER A 49 28.42 20.82 -34.63
C SER A 49 27.56 19.64 -35.07
N LEU A 50 27.71 18.49 -34.39
CA LEU A 50 26.70 17.43 -34.36
C LEU A 50 25.53 17.95 -33.51
N GLY A 51 24.38 18.19 -34.13
CA GLY A 51 23.14 18.38 -33.38
C GLY A 51 22.84 17.08 -32.64
N LEU A 52 22.95 17.10 -31.31
CA LEU A 52 22.33 16.07 -30.47
C LEU A 52 20.82 16.20 -30.67
N VAL A 53 20.26 15.31 -31.47
CA VAL A 53 18.85 14.94 -31.31
C VAL A 53 18.82 14.10 -30.04
N SER A 54 18.46 14.72 -28.91
CA SER A 54 18.06 13.97 -27.73
C SER A 54 16.82 13.18 -28.11
N THR A 55 17.00 11.90 -28.43
CA THR A 55 15.92 10.94 -28.34
C THR A 55 15.59 10.83 -26.86
N VAL A 56 14.57 11.56 -26.44
CA VAL A 56 13.86 11.24 -25.20
C VAL A 56 13.15 9.93 -25.52
N THR A 57 13.80 8.82 -25.22
CA THR A 57 13.07 7.57 -25.00
C THR A 57 12.16 7.87 -23.81
N PRO A 58 10.83 7.82 -23.96
CA PRO A 58 9.97 7.86 -22.79
C PRO A 58 10.47 6.74 -21.86
N ALA A 59 10.74 7.08 -20.60
CA ALA A 59 10.86 6.03 -19.60
C ALA A 59 9.51 5.30 -19.65
N LEU A 60 9.54 3.98 -19.86
CA LEU A 60 8.34 3.18 -19.63
C LEU A 60 7.87 3.51 -18.21
N ALA A 61 6.59 3.84 -18.06
CA ALA A 61 6.02 4.05 -16.75
C ALA A 61 6.29 2.78 -15.93
N GLN A 62 6.86 2.92 -14.73
CA GLN A 62 7.09 1.78 -13.86
C GLN A 62 5.73 1.21 -13.47
N ILE A 63 5.48 -0.05 -13.80
CA ILE A 63 4.28 -0.77 -13.36
C ILE A 63 4.40 -1.11 -11.87
N PRO A 64 3.26 -1.26 -11.16
CA PRO A 64 3.30 -1.67 -9.76
C PRO A 64 3.82 -3.12 -9.59
N ALA A 65 4.06 -3.52 -8.34
CA ALA A 65 4.52 -4.86 -7.97
C ALA A 65 3.54 -5.96 -8.42
N PHE A 66 2.26 -5.62 -8.39
CA PHE A 66 1.10 -6.35 -8.90
C PHE A 66 -0.02 -5.30 -9.11
N PRO A 67 -1.08 -5.54 -9.91
CA PRO A 67 -1.99 -4.48 -10.34
C PRO A 67 -2.55 -3.58 -9.24
N ASP A 68 -2.91 -4.17 -8.10
CA ASP A 68 -3.50 -3.46 -6.95
C ASP A 68 -2.48 -3.04 -5.87
N ALA A 69 -1.19 -2.99 -6.19
CA ALA A 69 -0.17 -2.52 -5.26
C ALA A 69 -0.17 -0.99 -5.19
N GLU A 70 -0.31 -0.43 -4.00
CA GLU A 70 -0.32 1.02 -3.77
C GLU A 70 0.75 1.46 -2.76
N GLY A 71 1.02 2.77 -2.69
CA GLY A 71 1.91 3.35 -1.70
C GLY A 71 3.40 3.22 -2.03
N GLY A 72 4.25 3.56 -1.06
CA GLY A 72 5.70 3.66 -1.23
C GLY A 72 6.37 2.34 -1.65
N GLY A 73 5.82 1.19 -1.23
CA GLY A 73 6.33 -0.13 -1.58
C GLY A 73 5.87 -0.68 -2.93
N ALA A 74 4.92 -0.03 -3.60
CA ALA A 74 4.33 -0.55 -4.84
C ALA A 74 5.31 -0.62 -6.02
N ALA A 75 6.44 0.09 -5.94
CA ALA A 75 7.51 0.02 -6.92
C ALA A 75 8.32 -1.30 -6.88
N ALA A 76 8.11 -2.16 -5.89
CA ALA A 76 8.86 -3.39 -5.70
C ALA A 76 8.75 -4.32 -6.91
N VAL A 77 9.88 -4.64 -7.55
CA VAL A 77 9.90 -5.57 -8.69
C VAL A 77 9.67 -7.03 -8.25
N GLY A 78 9.98 -7.34 -6.98
CA GLY A 78 9.90 -8.70 -6.47
C GLY A 78 10.84 -9.63 -7.25
N GLY A 79 10.37 -10.82 -7.56
CA GLY A 79 11.08 -11.85 -8.31
C GLY A 79 10.90 -11.82 -9.83
N ARG A 80 10.22 -10.81 -10.40
CA ARG A 80 9.86 -10.73 -11.84
C ARG A 80 11.03 -11.03 -12.77
N GLY A 81 10.79 -11.86 -13.79
CA GLY A 81 11.80 -12.30 -14.76
C GLY A 81 12.88 -13.22 -14.16
N GLY A 82 12.71 -13.65 -12.92
CA GLY A 82 13.63 -14.48 -12.16
C GLY A 82 13.38 -15.97 -12.32
N GLN A 83 13.98 -16.74 -11.42
CA GLN A 83 13.71 -18.18 -11.34
C GLN A 83 12.46 -18.46 -10.51
N VAL A 84 11.68 -19.47 -10.90
CA VAL A 84 10.63 -20.00 -10.01
C VAL A 84 11.24 -21.07 -9.12
N ILE A 85 10.92 -21.01 -7.81
CA ILE A 85 11.37 -21.97 -6.81
C ILE A 85 10.17 -22.55 -6.09
N GLU A 86 10.01 -23.86 -6.20
CA GLU A 86 8.96 -24.59 -5.53
C GLU A 86 9.34 -24.98 -4.10
N VAL A 87 8.52 -24.60 -3.13
CA VAL A 87 8.54 -25.16 -1.77
C VAL A 87 7.74 -26.44 -1.78
N THR A 88 8.43 -27.57 -1.61
CA THR A 88 7.86 -28.94 -1.62
C THR A 88 7.95 -29.64 -0.27
N SER A 89 8.44 -28.95 0.77
CA SER A 89 8.66 -29.50 2.11
C SER A 89 8.23 -28.51 3.20
N LEU A 90 7.55 -29.03 4.22
CA LEU A 90 7.20 -28.28 5.43
C LEU A 90 8.33 -28.25 6.47
N GLY A 91 9.49 -28.85 6.17
CA GLY A 91 10.67 -28.79 7.03
C GLY A 91 11.25 -27.37 7.13
N ASP A 92 12.01 -27.11 8.21
CA ASP A 92 12.69 -25.82 8.41
C ASP A 92 13.92 -25.63 7.50
N ASP A 93 14.65 -26.71 7.21
CA ASP A 93 15.90 -26.68 6.45
C ASP A 93 16.07 -27.90 5.54
N GLY A 94 16.89 -27.74 4.50
CA GLY A 94 17.18 -28.74 3.48
C GLY A 94 16.34 -28.59 2.21
N PRO A 95 16.46 -29.57 1.29
CA PRO A 95 15.85 -29.50 -0.04
C PRO A 95 14.34 -29.27 -0.02
N GLY A 96 13.88 -28.32 -0.84
CA GLY A 96 12.47 -27.99 -1.06
C GLY A 96 11.83 -27.21 0.09
N THR A 97 12.61 -26.66 1.02
CA THR A 97 12.08 -25.87 2.14
C THR A 97 11.98 -24.38 1.80
N LEU A 98 11.11 -23.66 2.51
CA LEU A 98 11.02 -22.20 2.39
C LEU A 98 12.35 -21.51 2.70
N ARG A 99 13.14 -22.04 3.65
CA ARG A 99 14.46 -21.51 3.98
C ARG A 99 15.43 -21.62 2.82
N GLU A 100 15.49 -22.77 2.16
CA GLU A 100 16.33 -22.96 0.97
C GLU A 100 15.92 -22.00 -0.15
N ALA A 101 14.62 -21.88 -0.42
CA ALA A 101 14.10 -20.97 -1.45
C ALA A 101 14.44 -19.50 -1.15
N LEU A 102 14.24 -19.03 0.09
CA LEU A 102 14.57 -17.67 0.50
C LEU A 102 16.07 -17.38 0.48
N LEU A 103 16.92 -18.38 0.68
CA LEU A 103 18.38 -18.26 0.67
C LEU A 103 19.01 -18.67 -0.68
N THR A 104 18.20 -18.78 -1.74
CA THR A 104 18.70 -18.96 -3.09
C THR A 104 19.07 -17.59 -3.70
N PRO A 105 20.28 -17.42 -4.26
CA PRO A 105 20.69 -16.16 -4.90
C PRO A 105 19.89 -15.81 -6.16
N GLY A 106 19.72 -14.50 -6.39
CA GLY A 106 19.14 -13.92 -7.59
C GLY A 106 17.63 -13.67 -7.50
N PRO A 107 17.05 -12.98 -8.51
CA PRO A 107 15.61 -12.78 -8.63
C PRO A 107 14.87 -14.11 -8.60
N ARG A 108 13.85 -14.19 -7.75
CA ARG A 108 13.10 -15.44 -7.56
C ARG A 108 11.65 -15.24 -7.14
N ILE A 109 10.77 -16.03 -7.73
CA ILE A 109 9.37 -16.17 -7.34
C ILE A 109 9.25 -17.51 -6.61
N ILE A 110 8.85 -17.44 -5.34
CA ILE A 110 8.70 -18.61 -4.48
C ILE A 110 7.23 -19.02 -4.48
N VAL A 111 6.95 -20.20 -5.02
CA VAL A 111 5.63 -20.83 -5.05
C VAL A 111 5.62 -22.05 -4.13
N PHE A 112 4.46 -22.37 -3.58
CA PHE A 112 4.26 -23.52 -2.70
C PHE A 112 3.57 -24.68 -3.42
N ARG A 113 4.12 -25.89 -3.29
CA ARG A 113 3.54 -27.16 -3.73
C ARG A 113 3.13 -28.05 -2.55
N VAL A 114 3.21 -27.50 -1.33
CA VAL A 114 2.73 -28.11 -0.09
C VAL A 114 1.95 -27.10 0.74
N GLY A 115 0.85 -27.56 1.35
CA GLY A 115 0.08 -26.80 2.32
C GLY A 115 0.28 -27.35 3.73
N GLY A 116 0.24 -26.48 4.73
CA GLY A 116 0.45 -26.85 6.12
C GLY A 116 1.25 -25.83 6.92
N THR A 117 1.79 -26.29 8.04
CA THR A 117 2.60 -25.47 8.95
C THR A 117 4.09 -25.77 8.77
N ILE A 118 4.87 -24.74 8.44
CA ILE A 118 6.34 -24.73 8.47
C ILE A 118 6.76 -24.24 9.86
N GLU A 119 7.40 -25.11 10.65
CA GLU A 119 7.86 -24.77 12.00
C GLU A 119 9.34 -24.36 11.96
N LEU A 120 9.61 -23.06 12.09
CA LEU A 120 10.99 -22.56 12.11
C LEU A 120 11.70 -22.92 13.42
N GLU A 121 12.90 -23.50 13.32
CA GLU A 121 13.77 -23.73 14.48
C GLU A 121 14.65 -22.51 14.77
N SER A 122 14.84 -21.63 13.78
CA SER A 122 15.61 -20.38 13.89
C SER A 122 15.11 -19.33 12.90
N ALA A 123 15.52 -18.07 13.06
CA ALA A 123 15.21 -17.01 12.09
C ALA A 123 15.81 -17.34 10.70
N ILE A 124 15.12 -16.93 9.63
CA ILE A 124 15.64 -16.95 8.26
C ILE A 124 16.20 -15.55 7.97
N TRP A 125 17.53 -15.45 7.92
CA TRP A 125 18.23 -14.20 7.71
C TRP A 125 18.56 -13.97 6.24
N ILE A 126 17.89 -12.99 5.62
CA ILE A 126 18.02 -12.63 4.21
C ILE A 126 18.79 -11.31 4.15
N SER A 127 20.08 -11.38 3.82
CA SER A 127 20.99 -10.24 3.93
C SER A 127 21.42 -9.72 2.56
N GLY A 128 20.69 -8.73 2.05
CA GLY A 128 20.97 -7.98 0.82
C GLY A 128 21.40 -8.84 -0.35
N GLU A 129 22.16 -8.26 -1.28
CA GLU A 129 22.73 -9.01 -2.40
C GLU A 129 23.57 -10.20 -1.91
N PRO A 130 23.39 -11.42 -2.47
CA PRO A 130 22.62 -11.72 -3.69
C PRO A 130 21.17 -12.19 -3.45
N TYR A 131 20.57 -11.90 -2.30
CA TYR A 131 19.25 -12.42 -1.87
C TYR A 131 18.11 -11.39 -1.95
N SER A 132 18.33 -10.22 -2.58
CA SER A 132 17.26 -9.27 -2.98
C SER A 132 16.36 -9.88 -4.09
N TYR A 133 15.36 -9.13 -4.56
CA TYR A 133 14.46 -9.50 -5.66
C TYR A 133 13.70 -10.80 -5.39
N VAL A 134 12.70 -10.73 -4.50
CA VAL A 134 11.95 -11.92 -4.10
C VAL A 134 10.45 -11.66 -4.04
N THR A 135 9.69 -12.54 -4.67
CA THR A 135 8.24 -12.67 -4.48
C THR A 135 7.96 -13.94 -3.67
N ILE A 136 7.24 -13.84 -2.55
CA ILE A 136 6.71 -14.97 -1.79
C ILE A 136 5.21 -15.06 -2.07
N ALA A 137 4.79 -16.03 -2.89
CA ALA A 137 3.41 -16.20 -3.33
C ALA A 137 2.68 -17.25 -2.49
N GLY A 138 2.24 -16.87 -1.27
CA GLY A 138 1.55 -17.79 -0.36
C GLY A 138 0.23 -18.35 -0.91
N GLN A 139 -0.40 -17.64 -1.86
CA GLN A 139 -1.66 -18.02 -2.49
C GLN A 139 -1.58 -19.29 -3.35
N THR A 140 -0.39 -19.75 -3.73
CA THR A 140 -0.24 -20.99 -4.52
C THR A 140 -0.23 -22.25 -3.64
N ALA A 141 -0.15 -22.10 -2.30
CA ALA A 141 -0.10 -23.23 -1.39
C ALA A 141 -1.43 -24.01 -1.40
N PRO A 142 -1.43 -25.32 -1.67
CA PRO A 142 -2.66 -26.08 -1.79
C PRO A 142 -3.35 -26.31 -0.44
N GLY A 143 -4.62 -26.73 -0.47
CA GLY A 143 -5.35 -27.13 0.72
C GLY A 143 -5.79 -25.94 1.56
N GLY A 144 -5.25 -25.80 2.77
CA GLY A 144 -5.50 -24.67 3.67
C GLY A 144 -4.49 -23.52 3.56
N GLY A 145 -3.64 -23.54 2.53
CA GLY A 145 -2.52 -22.61 2.38
C GLY A 145 -1.32 -22.93 3.27
N VAL A 146 -0.49 -21.92 3.53
CA VAL A 146 0.76 -22.06 4.29
C VAL A 146 0.76 -21.18 5.56
N LEU A 147 1.29 -21.74 6.65
CA LEU A 147 1.56 -21.04 7.89
C LEU A 147 3.02 -21.20 8.29
N VAL A 148 3.69 -20.09 8.59
CA VAL A 148 5.03 -20.06 9.19
C VAL A 148 4.89 -19.87 10.69
N SER A 149 5.21 -20.93 11.43
CA SER A 149 5.22 -20.95 12.88
C SER A 149 6.61 -20.62 13.40
N GLY A 150 6.68 -19.70 14.35
CA GLY A 150 7.93 -19.42 15.07
C GLY A 150 7.98 -20.06 16.47
N GLN A 151 7.09 -21.01 16.79
CA GLN A 151 6.93 -21.50 18.17
C GLN A 151 8.22 -22.17 18.67
N LYS A 152 8.97 -22.81 17.78
CA LYS A 152 10.29 -23.43 18.09
C LYS A 152 11.45 -22.44 18.01
N SER A 153 11.32 -21.34 17.27
CA SER A 153 12.35 -20.32 17.15
C SER A 153 12.42 -19.42 18.40
N PRO A 154 13.62 -19.22 19.00
CA PRO A 154 13.82 -18.24 20.07
C PRO A 154 13.90 -16.79 19.55
N GLU A 155 13.93 -16.60 18.24
CA GLU A 155 14.13 -15.33 17.53
C GLU A 155 12.91 -14.98 16.67
N SER A 156 13.03 -13.97 15.80
CA SER A 156 12.03 -13.62 14.80
C SER A 156 11.92 -14.70 13.70
N GLY A 157 10.93 -14.55 12.81
CA GLY A 157 10.68 -15.47 11.69
C GLY A 157 11.59 -15.17 10.50
N ILE A 158 11.03 -14.48 9.50
CA ILE A 158 11.73 -14.09 8.27
C ILE A 158 12.25 -12.67 8.44
N MET A 159 13.57 -12.49 8.29
CA MET A 159 14.24 -11.21 8.50
C MET A 159 14.99 -10.75 7.26
N PHE A 160 14.53 -9.65 6.66
CA PHE A 160 15.20 -8.98 5.55
C PHE A 160 16.11 -7.88 6.08
N ASN A 161 17.35 -7.84 5.60
CA ASN A 161 18.34 -6.86 6.03
C ASN A 161 19.19 -6.43 4.82
N ASN A 162 19.24 -5.13 4.54
CA ASN A 162 19.84 -4.49 3.36
C ASN A 162 19.37 -5.11 2.03
N ALA A 163 18.17 -5.69 2.02
CA ALA A 163 17.52 -6.32 0.87
C ALA A 163 16.47 -5.39 0.26
N HIS A 164 16.17 -5.58 -1.01
CA HIS A 164 15.20 -4.74 -1.72
C HIS A 164 14.43 -5.51 -2.77
N ASP A 165 13.37 -4.89 -3.28
CA ASP A 165 12.44 -5.47 -4.25
C ASP A 165 11.83 -6.75 -3.67
N ILE A 166 11.05 -6.57 -2.61
CA ILE A 166 10.46 -7.65 -1.82
C ILE A 166 8.94 -7.58 -1.95
N VAL A 167 8.33 -8.68 -2.37
CA VAL A 167 6.87 -8.86 -2.42
C VAL A 167 6.51 -10.07 -1.56
N ILE A 168 5.63 -9.88 -0.57
CA ILE A 168 5.14 -10.99 0.28
C ILE A 168 3.62 -10.96 0.27
N ARG A 169 3.01 -12.05 -0.21
CA ARG A 169 1.55 -12.13 -0.33
C ARG A 169 0.98 -13.41 0.27
N TYR A 170 -0.22 -13.30 0.87
CA TYR A 170 -1.03 -14.45 1.32
C TYR A 170 -0.30 -15.43 2.27
N LEU A 171 0.67 -14.94 3.04
CA LEU A 171 1.41 -15.72 4.03
C LEU A 171 0.78 -15.58 5.43
N ARG A 172 0.74 -16.66 6.20
CA ARG A 172 0.37 -16.60 7.63
C ARG A 172 1.61 -16.69 8.50
N GLY A 173 1.88 -15.67 9.30
CA GLY A 173 2.98 -15.64 10.27
C GLY A 173 2.47 -15.70 11.69
N ARG A 174 2.68 -16.82 12.40
CA ARG A 174 2.25 -16.95 13.81
C ARG A 174 3.43 -17.34 14.68
N LYS A 175 3.93 -16.40 15.49
CA LYS A 175 5.14 -16.63 16.29
C LYS A 175 4.92 -17.69 17.36
N GLY A 176 3.82 -17.61 18.11
CA GLY A 176 3.54 -18.51 19.24
C GLY A 176 4.46 -18.29 20.44
N TYR A 177 4.01 -18.74 21.60
CA TYR A 177 4.74 -18.64 22.85
C TYR A 177 5.96 -19.57 22.85
N ASN A 178 7.11 -19.03 23.21
CA ASN A 178 8.34 -19.80 23.42
C ASN A 178 8.99 -19.37 24.74
N SER A 179 9.19 -20.30 25.66
CA SER A 179 9.80 -20.00 26.97
C SER A 179 11.27 -19.60 26.89
N ASN A 180 11.96 -19.93 25.80
CA ASN A 180 13.36 -19.62 25.54
C ASN A 180 13.53 -18.39 24.65
N GLN A 181 12.45 -17.63 24.46
CA GLN A 181 12.47 -16.47 23.60
C GLN A 181 13.42 -15.38 24.10
N GLN A 182 14.17 -14.80 23.16
CA GLN A 182 15.03 -13.66 23.44
C GLN A 182 14.21 -12.40 23.71
N LEU A 183 14.76 -11.47 24.49
CA LEU A 183 14.11 -10.18 24.72
C LEU A 183 13.99 -9.41 23.40
N GLN A 184 12.83 -8.80 23.14
CA GLN A 184 12.60 -7.94 21.96
C GLN A 184 12.85 -8.68 20.62
N THR A 185 12.42 -9.93 20.55
CA THR A 185 12.35 -10.73 19.31
C THR A 185 10.95 -11.29 19.16
N GLY A 186 10.65 -11.96 18.05
CA GLY A 186 9.39 -12.69 17.90
C GLY A 186 8.41 -12.07 16.90
N ASP A 187 8.96 -11.32 15.96
CA ASP A 187 8.25 -10.76 14.82
C ASP A 187 8.29 -11.80 13.69
N PRO A 188 7.15 -12.23 13.12
CA PRO A 188 7.15 -13.19 12.02
C PRO A 188 7.81 -12.67 10.75
N ILE A 189 7.70 -11.36 10.46
CA ILE A 189 8.30 -10.69 9.32
C ILE A 189 8.96 -9.40 9.81
N VAL A 190 10.25 -9.23 9.49
CA VAL A 190 11.04 -8.04 9.83
C VAL A 190 11.67 -7.45 8.58
N LEU A 191 11.42 -6.16 8.33
CA LEU A 191 12.09 -5.36 7.32
C LEU A 191 13.14 -4.47 8.03
N ALA A 192 14.39 -4.90 8.03
CA ALA A 192 15.44 -4.33 8.88
C ALA A 192 16.27 -3.24 8.18
N ASP A 193 17.54 -3.12 8.55
CA ASP A 193 18.47 -2.08 8.08
C ASP A 193 18.48 -1.97 6.56
N GLY A 194 18.33 -0.77 6.00
CA GLY A 194 18.49 -0.53 4.57
C GLY A 194 17.53 -1.27 3.64
N VAL A 195 16.40 -1.78 4.15
CA VAL A 195 15.36 -2.36 3.29
C VAL A 195 14.63 -1.28 2.51
N TYR A 196 14.43 -1.49 1.21
CA TYR A 196 13.63 -0.58 0.39
C TYR A 196 12.89 -1.29 -0.75
N ASN A 197 11.88 -0.63 -1.32
CA ASN A 197 10.98 -1.22 -2.32
C ASN A 197 10.41 -2.55 -1.82
N ALA A 198 9.60 -2.50 -0.76
CA ALA A 198 9.02 -3.70 -0.16
C ALA A 198 7.51 -3.56 0.07
N ILE A 199 6.76 -4.58 -0.32
CA ILE A 199 5.32 -4.64 -0.08
C ILE A 199 4.94 -5.96 0.60
N VAL A 200 4.15 -5.83 1.67
CA VAL A 200 3.53 -6.96 2.37
C VAL A 200 2.02 -6.79 2.25
N ASP A 201 1.41 -7.72 1.52
CA ASP A 201 0.03 -7.65 1.09
C ASP A 201 -0.74 -8.92 1.49
N HIS A 202 -1.99 -8.80 1.93
CA HIS A 202 -2.85 -9.95 2.26
C HIS A 202 -2.21 -11.00 3.20
N CYS A 203 -1.37 -10.60 4.15
CA CYS A 203 -0.79 -11.51 5.14
C CYS A 203 -1.58 -11.51 6.45
N SER A 204 -1.61 -12.65 7.14
CA SER A 204 -2.20 -12.77 8.49
C SER A 204 -1.13 -13.00 9.54
N VAL A 205 -1.15 -12.20 10.59
CA VAL A 205 -0.16 -12.28 11.68
C VAL A 205 -0.81 -12.28 13.05
N SER A 206 -0.38 -13.18 13.94
CA SER A 206 -0.86 -13.21 15.33
C SER A 206 0.13 -13.87 16.30
N TRP A 207 -0.19 -13.77 17.59
CA TRP A 207 0.51 -14.43 18.70
C TRP A 207 2.00 -14.13 18.75
N THR A 208 2.32 -12.88 18.48
CA THR A 208 3.68 -12.37 18.53
C THR A 208 4.03 -11.89 19.92
N SER A 209 5.30 -11.99 20.24
CA SER A 209 5.82 -11.74 21.59
C SER A 209 6.71 -10.51 21.65
N ASP A 210 6.90 -9.84 20.50
CA ASP A 210 7.39 -8.47 20.42
C ASP A 210 6.48 -7.57 19.54
N GLN A 211 6.64 -7.56 18.21
CA GLN A 211 5.74 -6.89 17.27
C GLN A 211 5.00 -7.90 16.38
N ASN A 212 3.83 -7.52 15.85
CA ASN A 212 3.24 -8.28 14.74
C ASN A 212 4.13 -8.15 13.49
N MET A 213 4.56 -6.94 13.16
CA MET A 213 5.55 -6.70 12.10
C MET A 213 6.40 -5.48 12.46
N SER A 214 7.61 -5.41 11.90
CA SER A 214 8.50 -4.29 12.17
C SER A 214 9.24 -3.81 10.94
N VAL A 215 9.38 -2.48 10.86
CA VAL A 215 10.41 -1.80 10.08
C VAL A 215 11.41 -1.23 11.07
N TRP A 216 12.57 -1.87 11.18
CA TRP A 216 13.59 -1.47 12.15
C TRP A 216 14.98 -1.38 11.56
N SER A 217 15.45 -0.15 11.37
CA SER A 217 16.81 0.11 10.93
C SER A 217 17.77 0.26 12.10
N SER A 218 19.03 -0.13 11.94
CA SER A 218 20.09 0.19 12.90
C SER A 218 20.87 1.43 12.47
N SER A 219 21.37 1.44 11.23
CA SER A 219 22.22 2.48 10.64
C SER A 219 21.68 2.99 9.29
N ASN A 220 21.31 2.08 8.39
CA ASN A 220 20.81 2.39 7.06
C ASN A 220 19.29 2.51 7.12
N PRO A 221 18.71 3.67 6.81
CA PRO A 221 17.28 3.87 6.92
C PRO A 221 16.52 3.03 5.89
N ALA A 222 15.48 2.34 6.32
CA ALA A 222 14.52 1.69 5.44
C ALA A 222 13.52 2.72 4.88
N HIS A 223 13.12 2.58 3.62
CA HIS A 223 12.23 3.52 2.92
C HIS A 223 11.44 2.81 1.81
N ASP A 224 10.38 3.43 1.26
CA ASP A 224 9.58 2.86 0.17
C ASP A 224 8.99 1.48 0.55
N ILE A 225 8.15 1.46 1.58
CA ILE A 225 7.56 0.24 2.16
C ILE A 225 6.05 0.38 2.28
N THR A 226 5.29 -0.62 1.83
CA THR A 226 3.84 -0.70 2.01
C THR A 226 3.45 -1.93 2.84
N PHE A 227 2.58 -1.73 3.83
CA PHE A 227 1.76 -2.79 4.41
C PHE A 227 0.29 -2.56 3.99
N GLN A 228 -0.25 -3.43 3.14
CA GLN A 228 -1.63 -3.33 2.66
C GLN A 228 -2.46 -4.60 2.86
N TRP A 229 -3.77 -4.47 3.10
CA TRP A 229 -4.71 -5.60 3.16
C TRP A 229 -4.34 -6.72 4.15
N ASN A 230 -3.53 -6.42 5.17
CA ASN A 230 -3.09 -7.43 6.14
C ASN A 230 -4.07 -7.54 7.32
N LEU A 231 -4.11 -8.73 7.92
CA LEU A 231 -4.79 -8.97 9.20
C LEU A 231 -3.75 -9.09 10.31
N PHE A 232 -3.74 -8.13 11.21
CA PHE A 232 -2.91 -8.10 12.42
C PHE A 232 -3.75 -8.47 13.64
N GLY A 233 -3.72 -9.75 13.98
CA GLY A 233 -4.40 -10.34 15.12
C GLY A 233 -3.63 -10.18 16.43
N GLU A 234 -4.34 -10.50 17.51
CA GLU A 234 -3.87 -10.37 18.89
C GLU A 234 -2.42 -10.87 19.12
N PRO A 235 -1.51 -10.01 19.59
CA PRO A 235 -0.21 -10.42 20.09
C PRO A 235 -0.32 -11.02 21.50
N LEU A 236 0.75 -11.66 21.98
CA LEU A 236 0.84 -12.17 23.35
C LEU A 236 0.95 -11.01 24.36
N SER A 237 0.34 -11.22 25.52
CA SER A 237 0.20 -10.23 26.60
C SER A 237 1.53 -9.78 27.24
N SER A 238 2.64 -10.50 27.02
CA SER A 238 3.96 -10.11 27.49
C SER A 238 4.45 -8.80 26.85
N HIS A 239 4.14 -8.59 25.58
CA HIS A 239 4.42 -7.36 24.86
C HIS A 239 3.40 -7.17 23.72
N PRO A 240 2.19 -6.69 24.03
CA PRO A 240 1.06 -6.76 23.12
C PRO A 240 1.10 -5.63 22.09
N THR A 241 1.98 -5.73 21.09
CA THR A 241 2.22 -4.65 20.12
C THR A 241 2.08 -5.09 18.67
N SER A 242 1.58 -4.18 17.81
CA SER A 242 1.37 -4.48 16.39
C SER A 242 2.56 -4.03 15.52
N ILE A 243 2.56 -2.83 14.93
CA ILE A 243 3.62 -2.37 14.01
C ILE A 243 4.51 -1.32 14.64
N ILE A 244 5.83 -1.51 14.55
CA ILE A 244 6.81 -0.43 14.80
C ILE A 244 7.51 -0.01 13.51
N VAL A 245 7.71 1.30 13.35
CA VAL A 245 8.59 1.88 12.34
C VAL A 245 9.61 2.74 13.07
N GLY A 246 10.90 2.44 12.94
CA GLY A 246 11.94 3.24 13.58
C GLY A 246 13.36 2.84 13.23
N SER A 247 14.31 3.63 13.74
CA SER A 247 15.73 3.42 13.50
C SER A 247 16.56 3.66 14.77
N GLY A 248 17.65 2.92 14.94
CA GLY A 248 18.63 3.11 15.99
C GLY A 248 19.41 4.43 15.83
N THR A 249 19.83 4.77 14.61
CA THR A 249 20.70 5.95 14.37
C THR A 249 20.33 6.85 13.17
N ASN A 250 19.20 6.64 12.49
CA ASN A 250 18.80 7.48 11.37
C ASN A 250 17.31 7.39 11.06
N THR A 251 16.48 8.14 11.79
CA THR A 251 15.04 8.22 11.50
C THR A 251 14.70 9.22 10.39
N GLU A 252 15.59 10.17 10.08
CA GLU A 252 15.41 11.17 9.02
C GLU A 252 15.34 10.56 7.61
N GLY A 253 16.12 9.50 7.37
CA GLY A 253 16.12 8.82 6.08
C GLY A 253 14.98 7.83 5.88
N MET A 254 14.12 7.61 6.88
CA MET A 254 13.00 6.67 6.76
C MET A 254 11.80 7.34 6.12
N LEU A 255 11.64 7.16 4.81
CA LEU A 255 10.68 7.89 3.98
C LEU A 255 9.71 6.91 3.32
N ASP A 256 8.47 7.36 3.10
CA ASP A 256 7.45 6.64 2.32
C ASP A 256 7.17 5.23 2.83
N ILE A 257 6.93 5.16 4.15
CA ILE A 257 6.46 3.93 4.80
C ILE A 257 4.97 4.06 5.03
N ASP A 258 4.18 3.33 4.25
CA ASP A 258 2.74 3.39 4.21
C ASP A 258 2.09 2.16 4.82
N ILE A 259 1.04 2.40 5.59
CA ILE A 259 0.27 1.36 6.27
C ILE A 259 -1.18 1.67 5.97
N HIS A 260 -1.79 0.93 5.05
CA HIS A 260 -3.15 1.20 4.62
C HIS A 260 -4.00 -0.05 4.38
N HIS A 261 -5.32 0.10 4.48
CA HIS A 261 -6.26 -1.01 4.31
C HIS A 261 -5.96 -2.25 5.19
N ASN A 262 -5.42 -2.08 6.40
CA ASN A 262 -5.15 -3.21 7.29
C ASN A 262 -6.22 -3.33 8.39
N LEU A 263 -6.42 -4.56 8.86
CA LEU A 263 -7.30 -4.92 9.96
C LEU A 263 -6.48 -5.27 11.21
N PHE A 264 -6.54 -4.41 12.23
CA PHE A 264 -5.90 -4.61 13.53
C PHE A 264 -6.93 -5.08 14.57
N ILE A 265 -6.77 -6.26 15.13
CA ILE A 265 -7.72 -6.87 16.08
C ILE A 265 -7.02 -7.19 17.40
N THR A 266 -7.42 -6.49 18.46
CA THR A 266 -6.96 -6.71 19.83
C THR A 266 -5.46 -6.48 20.11
N PRO A 267 -4.66 -5.66 19.35
CA PRO A 267 -3.33 -5.29 19.84
C PRO A 267 -3.41 -4.33 21.02
N GLY A 268 -2.47 -4.41 21.97
CA GLY A 268 -2.44 -3.47 23.09
C GLY A 268 -2.12 -2.04 22.65
N HIS A 269 -1.20 -1.87 21.70
CA HIS A 269 -0.84 -0.59 21.08
C HIS A 269 0.04 -0.76 19.82
N ARG A 270 0.43 0.37 19.21
CA ARG A 270 1.30 0.48 18.01
C ARG A 270 0.59 0.12 16.70
N LEU A 271 -0.40 0.93 16.31
CA LEU A 271 -1.17 0.77 15.08
C LEU A 271 -0.98 1.98 14.13
N PRO A 272 0.23 2.29 13.65
CA PRO A 272 1.55 1.87 14.13
C PRO A 272 2.08 2.71 15.31
N ASN A 273 3.26 2.36 15.82
CA ASN A 273 4.15 3.31 16.49
C ASN A 273 5.24 3.75 15.52
N PHE A 274 5.08 4.95 14.97
CA PHE A 274 5.83 5.49 13.86
C PHE A 274 6.86 6.52 14.31
N LYS A 275 8.13 6.19 14.14
CA LYS A 275 9.28 7.02 14.44
C LYS A 275 10.10 7.37 13.18
N GLY A 276 9.66 6.94 12.00
CA GLY A 276 10.27 7.34 10.73
C GLY A 276 9.95 8.80 10.37
N LYS A 277 10.56 9.31 9.30
CA LYS A 277 10.39 10.70 8.86
C LYS A 277 9.09 10.94 8.13
N ARG A 278 8.71 10.08 7.17
CA ARG A 278 7.53 10.29 6.33
C ARG A 278 6.76 8.98 6.12
N GLY A 279 5.43 9.04 6.24
CA GLY A 279 4.56 7.88 5.99
C GLY A 279 3.07 8.19 6.10
N ARG A 280 2.22 7.35 5.51
CA ARG A 280 0.77 7.53 5.46
C ARG A 280 0.05 6.37 6.16
N ILE A 281 -0.90 6.72 7.04
CA ILE A 281 -1.73 5.77 7.79
C ILE A 281 -3.16 5.94 7.28
N ILE A 282 -3.59 5.10 6.34
CA ILE A 282 -4.81 5.33 5.55
C ILE A 282 -5.77 4.14 5.64
N ASN A 283 -7.05 4.39 5.90
CA ASN A 283 -8.11 3.38 5.82
C ASN A 283 -7.82 2.05 6.55
N ASN A 284 -7.18 2.13 7.72
CA ASN A 284 -7.04 0.96 8.58
C ASN A 284 -8.21 0.87 9.57
N LEU A 285 -8.55 -0.34 9.99
CA LEU A 285 -9.48 -0.58 11.08
C LEU A 285 -8.74 -1.07 12.32
N ALA A 286 -8.89 -0.36 13.42
CA ALA A 286 -8.38 -0.72 14.73
C ALA A 286 -9.54 -1.14 15.65
N TYR A 287 -9.72 -2.44 15.85
CA TYR A 287 -10.69 -2.98 16.79
C TYR A 287 -10.02 -3.40 18.09
N ASN A 288 -10.65 -3.03 19.21
CA ASN A 288 -10.35 -3.53 20.54
C ASN A 288 -8.89 -3.31 21.00
N TRP A 289 -8.29 -2.19 20.57
CA TRP A 289 -6.94 -1.85 21.00
C TRP A 289 -6.89 -1.60 22.52
N GLY A 290 -5.70 -1.66 23.11
CA GLY A 290 -5.51 -1.32 24.53
C GLY A 290 -5.67 0.18 24.80
N TRP A 291 -4.58 0.87 25.13
CA TRP A 291 -4.61 2.23 25.67
C TRP A 291 -4.24 3.32 24.64
N ARG A 292 -3.50 2.98 23.58
CA ARG A 292 -3.28 3.85 22.43
C ARG A 292 -3.29 3.05 21.13
N ALA A 293 -3.86 3.60 20.06
CA ALA A 293 -3.78 2.98 18.75
C ALA A 293 -2.50 3.44 18.04
N THR A 294 -2.55 4.58 17.35
CA THR A 294 -1.43 5.14 16.58
C THR A 294 -0.54 6.03 17.46
N GLY A 295 0.77 5.98 17.23
CA GLY A 295 1.74 6.85 17.89
C GLY A 295 2.76 7.40 16.92
N PHE A 296 3.05 8.69 17.04
CA PHE A 296 4.08 9.40 16.31
C PHE A 296 5.14 9.95 17.26
N SER A 297 6.36 10.15 16.76
CA SER A 297 7.42 10.82 17.51
C SER A 297 8.12 11.90 16.69
N GLY A 298 8.57 12.96 17.36
CA GLY A 298 9.47 13.95 16.76
C GLY A 298 8.89 14.68 15.55
N GLY A 299 9.77 15.12 14.64
CA GLY A 299 9.46 15.86 13.43
C GLY A 299 8.98 14.99 12.28
N VAL A 300 8.00 14.12 12.56
CA VAL A 300 7.35 13.25 11.58
C VAL A 300 6.54 14.08 10.58
N VAL A 301 6.46 13.58 9.35
CA VAL A 301 5.63 14.09 8.26
C VAL A 301 4.60 13.01 7.91
N ALA A 302 3.38 13.08 8.45
CA ALA A 302 2.43 11.97 8.35
C ALA A 302 1.03 12.38 7.90
N ASP A 303 0.37 11.49 7.16
CA ASP A 303 -1.07 11.55 6.90
C ASP A 303 -1.79 10.50 7.74
N VAL A 304 -2.95 10.86 8.29
CA VAL A 304 -3.85 9.95 9.00
C VAL A 304 -5.25 10.12 8.41
N ILE A 305 -5.64 9.26 7.48
CA ILE A 305 -6.82 9.46 6.64
C ILE A 305 -7.76 8.27 6.72
N GLY A 306 -9.05 8.50 7.00
CA GLY A 306 -10.08 7.48 6.80
C GLY A 306 -9.99 6.23 7.69
N ASN A 307 -9.21 6.26 8.78
CA ASN A 307 -9.07 5.12 9.69
C ASN A 307 -10.30 5.00 10.61
N ILE A 308 -10.62 3.77 11.00
CA ILE A 308 -11.76 3.45 11.88
C ILE A 308 -11.24 2.87 13.20
N TYR A 309 -11.59 3.49 14.33
CA TYR A 309 -11.21 3.05 15.67
C TYR A 309 -12.43 2.55 16.45
N ILE A 310 -12.56 1.24 16.57
CA ILE A 310 -13.71 0.58 17.19
C ILE A 310 -13.35 0.01 18.56
N LYS A 311 -13.98 0.53 19.61
CA LYS A 311 -13.75 0.04 20.98
C LYS A 311 -14.28 -1.38 21.16
N GLY A 312 -13.52 -2.21 21.86
CA GLY A 312 -13.95 -3.52 22.36
C GLY A 312 -13.70 -3.67 23.86
N PRO A 313 -13.87 -4.89 24.42
CA PRO A 313 -13.69 -5.16 25.84
C PRO A 313 -12.33 -4.74 26.43
N ALA A 314 -11.22 -4.97 25.72
CA ALA A 314 -9.88 -4.58 26.15
C ALA A 314 -9.69 -3.05 26.17
N THR A 315 -10.26 -2.35 25.19
CA THR A 315 -10.28 -0.88 25.15
C THR A 315 -11.08 -0.31 26.33
N MET A 316 -12.26 -0.90 26.58
CA MET A 316 -13.17 -0.45 27.65
C MET A 316 -12.64 -0.74 29.06
N ALA A 317 -11.66 -1.63 29.19
CA ALA A 317 -10.97 -1.90 30.45
C ALA A 317 -9.91 -0.83 30.82
N GLN A 318 -9.54 0.05 29.89
CA GLN A 318 -8.54 1.09 30.13
C GLN A 318 -9.15 2.33 30.78
N SER A 319 -8.41 2.98 31.68
CA SER A 319 -8.81 4.25 32.27
C SER A 319 -8.59 5.45 31.33
N THR A 320 -7.77 5.28 30.29
CA THR A 320 -7.46 6.31 29.30
C THR A 320 -7.19 5.63 27.97
N ILE A 321 -7.83 6.11 26.92
CA ILE A 321 -7.69 5.62 25.55
C ILE A 321 -7.43 6.80 24.63
N THR A 322 -6.58 6.58 23.62
CA THR A 322 -6.32 7.59 22.59
C THR A 322 -6.13 6.95 21.23
N GLU A 323 -6.74 7.52 20.20
CA GLU A 323 -6.61 7.08 18.82
C GLU A 323 -5.23 7.43 18.27
N VAL A 324 -4.80 8.69 18.40
CA VAL A 324 -3.50 9.17 17.91
C VAL A 324 -2.74 9.94 18.99
N LEU A 325 -1.51 9.53 19.26
CA LEU A 325 -0.59 10.27 20.14
C LEU A 325 0.60 10.78 19.36
N TRP A 326 1.04 12.00 19.67
CA TRP A 326 2.33 12.51 19.23
C TRP A 326 3.24 12.77 20.42
N ARG A 327 4.44 12.16 20.40
CA ARG A 327 5.46 12.31 21.43
C ARG A 327 6.45 13.40 21.02
N MET A 328 6.54 14.41 21.87
CA MET A 328 7.47 15.53 21.70
C MET A 328 8.93 15.08 21.75
N GLY A 329 9.78 15.79 20.98
CA GLY A 329 11.23 15.69 21.07
C GLY A 329 11.78 14.46 20.35
N GLY A 330 12.11 14.63 19.07
CA GLY A 330 12.97 13.68 18.37
C GLY A 330 14.44 14.04 18.53
N ASP A 331 15.29 13.03 18.40
CA ASP A 331 16.74 13.13 18.50
C ASP A 331 17.45 12.81 17.18
N GLY A 332 16.67 12.55 16.11
CA GLY A 332 17.17 12.03 14.83
C GLY A 332 17.52 10.55 14.87
N GLN A 333 17.36 9.92 16.04
CA GLN A 333 17.67 8.52 16.37
C GLN A 333 16.39 7.78 16.75
N SER A 334 16.51 6.76 17.61
CA SER A 334 15.39 5.96 18.13
C SER A 334 14.29 6.75 18.86
N GLY A 335 14.50 8.04 19.14
CA GLY A 335 13.50 8.96 19.66
C GLY A 335 12.55 9.52 18.61
N GLY A 336 12.88 9.43 17.32
CA GLY A 336 12.13 9.97 16.20
C GLY A 336 12.87 11.11 15.48
N PRO A 337 12.35 11.61 14.35
CA PRO A 337 13.02 12.60 13.53
C PRO A 337 13.16 13.94 14.26
N LEU A 338 14.15 14.74 13.90
CA LEU A 338 14.37 16.07 14.44
C LEU A 338 13.27 17.04 14.01
N GLY A 339 12.98 17.99 14.90
CA GLY A 339 12.09 19.12 14.63
C GLY A 339 10.64 18.90 15.04
N ASP A 340 9.80 19.82 14.58
CA ASP A 340 8.37 19.83 14.79
C ASP A 340 7.64 18.95 13.76
N PRO A 341 6.50 18.33 14.12
CA PRO A 341 5.76 17.48 13.21
C PRO A 341 5.01 18.29 12.15
N SER A 342 4.71 17.63 11.03
CA SER A 342 3.82 18.10 9.98
C SER A 342 2.79 17.02 9.71
N ILE A 343 1.53 17.24 10.08
CA ILE A 343 0.49 16.21 10.07
C ILE A 343 -0.73 16.70 9.29
N TYR A 344 -1.30 15.82 8.47
CA TYR A 344 -2.65 15.96 7.92
C TYR A 344 -3.54 14.87 8.50
N ILE A 345 -4.77 15.22 8.92
CA ILE A 345 -5.71 14.28 9.52
C ILE A 345 -7.14 14.59 9.07
N ALA A 346 -7.83 13.61 8.47
CA ALA A 346 -9.17 13.78 7.93
C ALA A 346 -9.92 12.43 7.76
N GLY A 347 -11.26 12.42 7.75
CA GLY A 347 -12.05 11.24 7.40
C GLY A 347 -12.06 10.09 8.42
N ASN A 348 -11.35 10.20 9.53
CA ASN A 348 -11.26 9.15 10.54
C ASN A 348 -12.49 9.12 11.46
N THR A 349 -12.84 7.94 11.94
CA THR A 349 -13.92 7.73 12.92
C THR A 349 -13.39 6.96 14.13
N GLY A 350 -13.90 7.25 15.32
CA GLY A 350 -13.36 6.71 16.55
C GLY A 350 -14.12 7.10 17.81
N HIS A 351 -13.46 6.92 18.95
CA HIS A 351 -14.03 7.21 20.27
C HIS A 351 -14.33 8.70 20.46
N THR A 352 -13.42 9.54 19.99
CA THR A 352 -13.45 10.99 20.14
C THR A 352 -14.17 11.67 18.98
N ASN A 353 -14.17 11.06 17.79
CA ASN A 353 -14.82 11.56 16.58
C ASN A 353 -15.75 10.53 15.93
N ALA A 354 -17.07 10.72 15.97
CA ALA A 354 -18.00 9.77 15.33
C ALA A 354 -18.31 10.09 13.85
N ASP A 355 -18.11 11.35 13.43
CA ASP A 355 -18.45 11.83 12.10
C ASP A 355 -17.18 12.02 11.25
N PRO A 356 -16.96 11.24 10.19
CA PRO A 356 -15.75 11.37 9.37
C PRO A 356 -15.58 12.75 8.72
N ALA A 357 -16.67 13.51 8.53
CA ALA A 357 -16.64 14.86 7.95
C ALA A 357 -16.31 15.95 8.98
N ALA A 358 -16.31 15.65 10.28
CA ALA A 358 -15.99 16.60 11.33
C ALA A 358 -14.48 16.87 11.42
N ASP A 359 -14.09 17.95 12.11
CA ASP A 359 -12.68 18.27 12.37
C ASP A 359 -12.01 17.16 13.18
N ASN A 360 -11.11 16.38 12.57
CA ASN A 360 -10.44 15.26 13.22
C ASN A 360 -9.29 15.66 14.15
N TRP A 361 -8.91 16.94 14.24
CA TRP A 361 -7.73 17.37 15.04
C TRP A 361 -7.85 17.11 16.54
N HIS A 362 -9.03 16.81 17.05
CA HIS A 362 -9.24 16.41 18.45
C HIS A 362 -8.93 14.93 18.71
N MET A 363 -8.74 14.11 17.66
CA MET A 363 -8.34 12.70 17.77
C MET A 363 -6.83 12.54 18.06
N ILE A 364 -6.05 13.60 17.87
CA ILE A 364 -4.62 13.63 18.13
C ILE A 364 -4.28 14.45 19.37
N ALA A 365 -3.49 13.86 20.27
CA ALA A 365 -3.02 14.54 21.48
C ALA A 365 -1.49 14.54 21.60
N GLU A 366 -0.94 15.65 22.07
CA GLU A 366 0.45 15.73 22.52
C GLU A 366 0.65 14.85 23.76
N CYS A 367 1.80 14.19 23.89
CA CYS A 367 2.09 13.33 25.03
C CYS A 367 3.48 13.55 25.64
N THR A 368 3.60 13.25 26.94
CA THR A 368 4.88 13.14 27.66
C THR A 368 5.06 11.69 28.08
N GLY A 369 6.10 11.02 27.59
CA GLY A 369 6.34 9.60 27.90
C GLY A 369 5.13 8.72 27.55
N TRP A 370 4.45 9.01 26.44
CA TRP A 370 3.20 8.40 25.98
C TRP A 370 1.95 8.63 26.85
N THR A 371 2.04 9.47 27.87
CA THR A 371 0.85 9.92 28.60
C THR A 371 0.28 11.16 27.91
N PRO A 372 -0.99 11.16 27.47
CA PRO A 372 -1.60 12.32 26.82
C PRO A 372 -1.58 13.53 27.76
N THR A 373 -1.30 14.69 27.20
CA THR A 373 -1.43 15.98 27.88
C THR A 373 -2.84 16.53 27.63
N ASN A 374 -3.22 17.56 28.40
CA ASN A 374 -4.48 18.27 28.17
C ASN A 374 -4.36 19.38 27.11
N ASN A 375 -3.20 19.49 26.44
CA ASN A 375 -2.97 20.54 25.46
C ASN A 375 -3.44 20.08 24.07
N PRO A 376 -4.19 20.93 23.34
CA PRO A 376 -4.46 20.66 21.94
C PRO A 376 -3.15 20.76 21.13
N MET A 377 -3.04 19.95 20.07
CA MET A 377 -1.91 20.04 19.13
C MET A 377 -1.77 21.47 18.58
N ASN A 378 -0.53 21.99 18.62
CA ASN A 378 -0.19 23.31 18.10
C ASN A 378 -0.64 23.45 16.63
N PRO A 379 -1.43 24.49 16.26
CA PRO A 379 -1.87 24.72 14.89
C PRO A 379 -0.75 24.81 13.85
N SER A 380 0.49 25.17 14.23
CA SER A 380 1.62 25.20 13.29
C SER A 380 2.03 23.83 12.78
N TYR A 381 1.60 22.74 13.42
CA TYR A 381 1.91 21.36 13.04
C TYR A 381 0.94 20.82 11.98
N ARG A 382 -0.11 21.58 11.64
CA ARG A 382 -1.20 21.15 10.76
C ARG A 382 -0.87 21.45 9.30
N ARG A 383 -1.01 20.44 8.44
CA ARG A 383 -1.15 20.65 6.99
C ARG A 383 -2.61 20.78 6.62
N ASN A 384 -2.87 21.52 5.54
CA ASN A 384 -4.21 21.70 4.97
C ASN A 384 -4.50 20.77 3.79
N ALA A 385 -3.50 19.99 3.35
CA ALA A 385 -3.60 19.03 2.27
C ALA A 385 -2.80 17.77 2.64
N PRO A 386 -3.20 16.59 2.11
CA PRO A 386 -2.41 15.37 2.27
C PRO A 386 -1.05 15.50 1.59
N LEU A 387 -0.17 14.53 1.85
CA LEU A 387 1.06 14.35 1.09
C LEU A 387 0.73 14.04 -0.38
N ASP A 388 1.71 14.31 -1.25
CA ASP A 388 1.65 13.88 -2.63
C ASP A 388 1.47 12.35 -2.70
N GLY A 389 0.63 11.89 -3.63
CA GLY A 389 0.31 10.47 -3.80
C GLY A 389 1.52 9.61 -4.19
N GLY A 390 2.57 10.22 -4.74
CA GLY A 390 3.69 9.49 -5.35
C GLY A 390 3.28 8.87 -6.70
N ALA A 391 4.11 7.93 -7.18
CA ALA A 391 3.85 7.22 -8.44
C ALA A 391 2.65 6.26 -8.35
N PHE A 392 2.41 5.69 -7.17
CA PHE A 392 1.36 4.73 -6.89
C PHE A 392 0.47 5.28 -5.75
N PRO A 393 -0.51 6.14 -6.07
CA PRO A 393 -1.37 6.75 -5.05
C PRO A 393 -2.18 5.68 -4.31
N ILE A 394 -2.46 5.93 -3.03
CA ILE A 394 -3.32 5.06 -2.21
C ILE A 394 -4.77 5.48 -2.41
N THR A 395 -5.62 4.53 -2.80
CA THR A 395 -7.06 4.77 -2.94
C THR A 395 -7.67 5.01 -1.56
N VAL A 396 -8.34 6.16 -1.38
CA VAL A 396 -9.00 6.50 -0.12
C VAL A 396 -10.47 6.11 -0.15
N HIS A 397 -10.86 5.15 0.67
CA HIS A 397 -12.25 4.74 0.86
C HIS A 397 -12.94 5.55 1.96
N SER A 398 -14.24 5.79 1.80
CA SER A 398 -15.06 6.38 2.88
C SER A 398 -15.25 5.40 4.03
N ALA A 399 -15.33 5.92 5.26
CA ALA A 399 -15.49 5.09 6.46
C ALA A 399 -16.81 4.29 6.50
N THR A 400 -17.82 4.65 5.70
CA THR A 400 -19.16 4.04 5.74
C THR A 400 -19.17 2.56 5.31
N ASN A 401 -18.37 2.19 4.31
CA ASN A 401 -18.31 0.81 3.78
C ASN A 401 -17.00 0.09 4.10
N LEU A 402 -15.98 0.83 4.53
CA LEU A 402 -14.64 0.32 4.78
C LEU A 402 -14.62 -0.80 5.85
N GLU A 403 -15.51 -0.75 6.84
CA GLU A 403 -15.51 -1.75 7.90
C GLU A 403 -15.80 -3.18 7.41
N GLU A 404 -16.75 -3.30 6.47
CA GLU A 404 -17.11 -4.57 5.86
C GLU A 404 -16.03 -5.01 4.87
N LEU A 405 -15.59 -4.11 4.00
CA LEU A 405 -14.51 -4.35 3.05
C LEU A 405 -13.26 -4.94 3.72
N LEU A 406 -12.76 -4.31 4.79
CA LEU A 406 -11.56 -4.80 5.49
C LEU A 406 -11.76 -6.16 6.17
N ARG A 407 -12.97 -6.48 6.64
CA ARG A 407 -13.22 -7.81 7.23
C ARG A 407 -13.24 -8.91 6.19
N GLU A 408 -13.78 -8.63 5.02
CA GLU A 408 -13.93 -9.63 3.97
C GLU A 408 -12.61 -9.82 3.21
N GLU A 409 -11.84 -8.75 2.97
CA GLU A 409 -10.66 -8.79 2.10
C GLU A 409 -9.32 -8.88 2.87
N CYS A 410 -9.21 -8.51 4.15
CA CYS A 410 -7.90 -8.56 4.83
C CYS A 410 -7.44 -9.99 5.20
N GLY A 411 -6.12 -10.17 5.17
CA GLY A 411 -5.39 -11.35 5.62
C GLY A 411 -5.13 -12.37 4.52
N ALA A 412 -4.53 -13.50 4.86
CA ALA A 412 -4.31 -14.62 3.93
C ALA A 412 -5.61 -15.42 3.78
N TYR A 413 -6.58 -14.82 3.11
CA TYR A 413 -7.97 -15.28 3.04
C TYR A 413 -8.33 -16.01 1.74
N ARG A 414 -7.50 -15.95 0.70
CA ARG A 414 -7.72 -16.62 -0.59
C ARG A 414 -6.50 -17.44 -1.02
N GLN A 415 -6.72 -18.34 -1.98
CA GLN A 415 -5.69 -19.09 -2.71
C GLN A 415 -6.09 -19.22 -4.18
N LEU A 416 -5.14 -19.58 -5.04
CA LEU A 416 -5.37 -19.84 -6.46
C LEU A 416 -5.68 -21.32 -6.72
N ASN A 417 -6.60 -21.56 -7.65
CA ASN A 417 -6.84 -22.86 -8.26
C ASN A 417 -5.95 -23.08 -9.50
N GLY A 418 -5.93 -24.31 -10.02
CA GLY A 418 -5.20 -24.65 -11.25
C GLY A 418 -5.74 -23.99 -12.53
N ASP A 419 -6.93 -23.39 -12.48
CA ASP A 419 -7.50 -22.58 -13.56
C ASP A 419 -7.26 -21.06 -13.36
N GLY A 420 -6.43 -20.67 -12.38
CA GLY A 420 -6.16 -19.26 -12.04
C GLY A 420 -7.26 -18.58 -11.22
N SER A 421 -8.38 -19.25 -10.94
CA SER A 421 -9.47 -18.65 -10.17
C SER A 421 -9.14 -18.56 -8.67
N TRP A 422 -9.62 -17.49 -8.03
CA TRP A 422 -9.50 -17.29 -6.59
C TRP A 422 -10.57 -18.06 -5.81
N VAL A 423 -10.16 -18.71 -4.72
CA VAL A 423 -11.08 -19.35 -3.76
C VAL A 423 -10.76 -18.98 -2.32
N ASP A 424 -11.81 -18.90 -1.50
CA ASP A 424 -11.69 -18.64 -0.07
C ASP A 424 -10.85 -19.73 0.63
N ASN A 425 -9.93 -19.27 1.46
CA ASN A 425 -8.95 -20.08 2.19
C ASN A 425 -8.73 -19.55 3.62
N ARG A 426 -9.65 -18.77 4.18
CA ARG A 426 -9.52 -18.20 5.53
C ARG A 426 -9.46 -19.30 6.60
N ASP A 427 -8.47 -19.24 7.48
CA ASP A 427 -8.35 -20.23 8.55
C ASP A 427 -9.20 -19.90 9.80
N ALA A 428 -9.25 -20.85 10.73
CA ALA A 428 -10.09 -20.76 11.92
C ALA A 428 -9.72 -19.60 12.88
N VAL A 429 -8.45 -19.16 12.90
CA VAL A 429 -8.01 -18.07 13.77
C VAL A 429 -8.44 -16.74 13.18
N ASP A 430 -8.19 -16.53 11.89
CA ASP A 430 -8.60 -15.31 11.19
C ASP A 430 -10.13 -15.17 11.21
N GLY A 431 -10.85 -16.28 10.96
CA GLY A 431 -12.31 -16.34 11.06
C GLY A 431 -12.83 -15.96 12.45
N ARG A 432 -12.19 -16.45 13.52
CA ARG A 432 -12.55 -16.05 14.89
C ARG A 432 -12.31 -14.56 15.12
N LEU A 433 -11.14 -14.04 14.75
CA LEU A 433 -10.79 -12.63 14.95
C LEU A 433 -11.78 -11.69 14.24
N ILE A 434 -12.11 -12.01 12.99
CA ILE A 434 -13.11 -11.26 12.21
C ILE A 434 -14.48 -11.30 12.90
N GLU A 435 -14.89 -12.45 13.42
CA GLU A 435 -16.17 -12.57 14.11
C GLU A 435 -16.19 -11.81 15.44
N GLU A 436 -15.09 -11.82 16.20
CA GLU A 436 -14.92 -10.99 17.40
C GLU A 436 -15.04 -9.49 17.06
N CYS A 437 -14.40 -9.06 15.96
CA CYS A 437 -14.52 -7.70 15.44
C CYS A 437 -15.95 -7.37 14.99
N ARG A 438 -16.62 -8.26 14.25
CA ARG A 438 -18.00 -8.08 13.75
C ARG A 438 -19.01 -7.97 14.88
N THR A 439 -18.91 -8.86 15.87
CA THR A 439 -19.85 -8.93 17.00
C THR A 439 -19.51 -7.98 18.15
N ARG A 440 -18.39 -7.26 18.06
CA ARG A 440 -17.85 -6.41 19.14
C ARG A 440 -17.68 -7.17 20.45
N SER A 441 -17.31 -8.45 20.34
CA SER A 441 -17.15 -9.37 21.47
C SER A 441 -15.72 -9.92 21.52
N GLY A 442 -15.39 -10.65 22.59
CA GLY A 442 -14.09 -11.32 22.71
C GLY A 442 -12.89 -10.38 22.85
N GLY A 443 -11.75 -10.81 22.31
CA GLY A 443 -10.52 -10.03 22.26
C GLY A 443 -9.86 -9.79 23.61
N GLN A 444 -9.41 -10.85 24.27
CA GLN A 444 -8.44 -10.76 25.36
C GLN A 444 -7.05 -11.04 24.82
N LEU A 445 -6.05 -10.34 25.34
CA LEU A 445 -4.65 -10.62 25.01
C LEU A 445 -4.23 -11.96 25.64
N PRO A 446 -3.93 -13.00 24.85
CA PRO A 446 -3.52 -14.29 25.38
C PRO A 446 -2.17 -14.23 26.10
N VAL A 447 -1.94 -15.07 27.11
CA VAL A 447 -0.58 -15.32 27.64
C VAL A 447 0.16 -16.25 26.69
N THR A 448 -0.54 -17.28 26.20
CA THR A 448 -0.08 -18.16 25.12
C THR A 448 -1.23 -18.40 24.16
N GLU A 449 -0.93 -18.78 22.92
CA GLU A 449 -1.91 -19.14 21.90
C GLU A 449 -2.93 -20.19 22.37
N ASP A 450 -2.56 -21.07 23.31
CA ASP A 450 -3.46 -22.08 23.89
C ASP A 450 -4.65 -21.45 24.63
N ASP A 451 -4.53 -20.23 25.16
CA ASP A 451 -5.61 -19.51 25.83
C ASP A 451 -6.79 -19.19 24.89
N VAL A 452 -6.54 -19.21 23.58
CA VAL A 452 -7.51 -18.88 22.52
C VAL A 452 -7.67 -20.00 21.49
N GLY A 453 -7.26 -21.21 21.84
CA GLY A 453 -7.48 -22.44 21.05
C GLY A 453 -6.24 -23.04 20.40
N GLY A 454 -5.08 -22.40 20.51
CA GLY A 454 -3.81 -22.88 19.96
C GLY A 454 -3.71 -22.76 18.43
N PHE A 455 -2.59 -23.24 17.88
CA PHE A 455 -2.38 -23.26 16.42
C PHE A 455 -3.48 -24.07 15.72
N PRO A 456 -4.07 -23.53 14.62
CA PRO A 456 -5.04 -24.29 13.86
C PRO A 456 -4.34 -25.41 13.08
N VAL A 457 -5.09 -26.47 12.79
CA VAL A 457 -4.69 -27.42 11.76
C VAL A 457 -4.86 -26.72 10.41
N ILE A 458 -3.77 -26.58 9.66
CA ILE A 458 -3.79 -26.15 8.27
C ILE A 458 -3.88 -27.41 7.40
N PRO A 459 -5.01 -27.68 6.73
CA PRO A 459 -5.15 -28.87 5.90
C PRO A 459 -4.09 -28.91 4.81
N SER A 460 -3.44 -30.06 4.65
CA SER A 460 -2.66 -30.34 3.45
C SER A 460 -3.59 -30.40 2.24
N GLY A 461 -3.10 -30.02 1.06
CA GLY A 461 -3.78 -30.23 -0.21
C GLY A 461 -2.88 -30.88 -1.24
N SER A 462 -3.44 -31.15 -2.41
CA SER A 462 -2.67 -31.53 -3.60
C SER A 462 -2.40 -30.28 -4.43
N PRO A 463 -1.16 -30.01 -4.85
CA PRO A 463 -0.88 -28.95 -5.81
C PRO A 463 -1.56 -29.25 -7.14
N TYR A 464 -1.87 -28.21 -7.90
CA TYR A 464 -2.23 -28.35 -9.31
C TYR A 464 -1.03 -28.91 -10.11
N PRO A 465 -1.27 -29.59 -11.25
CA PRO A 465 -0.21 -29.98 -12.17
C PRO A 465 0.51 -28.75 -12.74
N ASP A 466 1.83 -28.82 -12.78
CA ASP A 466 2.78 -27.85 -13.35
C ASP A 466 3.91 -28.73 -13.91
N THR A 467 3.87 -29.01 -15.22
CA THR A 467 4.65 -30.06 -15.87
C THR A 467 6.09 -29.63 -16.15
N ASP A 468 6.33 -28.35 -16.40
CA ASP A 468 7.64 -27.80 -16.68
C ASP A 468 8.27 -27.01 -15.51
N HIS A 469 7.51 -26.85 -14.41
CA HIS A 469 7.93 -26.25 -13.15
C HIS A 469 8.22 -24.75 -13.24
N ASP A 470 7.44 -24.03 -14.04
CA ASP A 470 7.60 -22.60 -14.22
C ASP A 470 6.70 -21.76 -13.30
N GLY A 471 5.89 -22.41 -12.46
CA GLY A 471 5.07 -21.77 -11.44
C GLY A 471 3.58 -21.71 -11.80
N MET A 472 3.25 -21.82 -13.08
CA MET A 472 1.90 -21.81 -13.60
C MET A 472 1.29 -23.21 -13.59
N ALA A 473 -0.01 -23.29 -13.84
CA ALA A 473 -0.72 -24.56 -13.86
C ALA A 473 -0.97 -25.00 -15.30
N ASP A 474 -0.77 -26.29 -15.62
CA ASP A 474 -0.94 -26.81 -16.99
C ASP A 474 -2.31 -26.45 -17.60
N GLU A 475 -3.36 -26.45 -16.76
CA GLU A 475 -4.73 -26.12 -17.16
C GLU A 475 -4.89 -24.63 -17.50
N TRP A 476 -4.32 -23.75 -16.70
CA TRP A 476 -4.33 -22.30 -16.95
C TRP A 476 -3.49 -21.97 -18.18
N GLU A 477 -2.29 -22.54 -18.32
CA GLU A 477 -1.44 -22.32 -19.49
C GLU A 477 -2.13 -22.71 -20.79
N THR A 478 -2.75 -23.90 -20.81
CA THR A 478 -3.53 -24.36 -21.98
C THR A 478 -4.70 -23.43 -22.30
N ALA A 479 -5.32 -22.83 -21.27
CA ALA A 479 -6.43 -21.90 -21.45
C ALA A 479 -6.00 -20.53 -22.00
N HIS A 480 -4.73 -20.16 -21.84
CA HIS A 480 -4.13 -18.88 -22.26
C HIS A 480 -3.15 -19.04 -23.42
N ASP A 481 -3.28 -20.12 -24.20
CA ASP A 481 -2.45 -20.41 -25.38
C ASP A 481 -0.92 -20.49 -25.12
N LEU A 482 -0.53 -20.86 -23.90
CA LEU A 482 0.84 -21.17 -23.48
C LEU A 482 1.15 -22.68 -23.62
N ASP A 483 2.43 -23.08 -23.55
CA ASP A 483 2.84 -24.49 -23.67
C ASP A 483 3.26 -25.05 -22.31
N PRO A 484 2.45 -25.95 -21.68
CA PRO A 484 2.77 -26.59 -20.38
C PRO A 484 4.05 -27.44 -20.32
N ASN A 485 4.87 -27.42 -21.36
CA ASN A 485 6.14 -28.12 -21.47
C ASN A 485 7.31 -27.17 -21.77
N ASP A 486 7.08 -25.86 -21.88
CA ASP A 486 8.08 -24.84 -22.15
C ASP A 486 8.31 -23.93 -20.93
N PRO A 487 9.29 -24.25 -20.06
CA PRO A 487 9.52 -23.50 -18.81
C PRO A 487 10.06 -22.08 -19.01
N THR A 488 10.13 -21.61 -20.26
CA THR A 488 10.59 -20.27 -20.61
C THR A 488 9.46 -19.31 -20.88
N ASP A 489 8.23 -19.78 -21.09
CA ASP A 489 7.09 -18.91 -21.34
C ASP A 489 6.51 -18.28 -20.06
N GLY A 490 6.68 -18.88 -18.87
CA GLY A 490 6.36 -18.22 -17.61
C GLY A 490 7.05 -16.87 -17.38
N ASN A 491 8.25 -16.68 -17.93
CA ASN A 491 8.99 -15.41 -17.86
C ASN A 491 8.76 -14.49 -19.09
N GLN A 492 7.94 -14.92 -20.04
CA GLN A 492 7.50 -14.05 -21.14
C GLN A 492 6.38 -13.13 -20.64
N ASP A 493 6.14 -12.09 -21.42
CA ASP A 493 5.14 -11.05 -21.21
C ASP A 493 4.29 -11.09 -22.49
N ALA A 494 3.24 -11.91 -22.47
CA ALA A 494 2.51 -12.29 -23.67
C ALA A 494 1.70 -11.12 -24.24
N ASP A 495 1.10 -10.30 -23.37
CA ASP A 495 0.24 -9.15 -23.69
C ASP A 495 0.97 -7.80 -23.72
N LEU A 496 2.26 -7.78 -23.35
CA LEU A 496 3.14 -6.61 -23.36
C LEU A 496 2.71 -5.52 -22.36
N ASP A 497 2.02 -5.90 -21.29
CA ASP A 497 1.60 -5.01 -20.23
C ASP A 497 2.72 -4.75 -19.19
N GLY A 498 3.75 -5.60 -19.21
CA GLY A 498 4.97 -5.53 -18.41
C GLY A 498 5.06 -6.52 -17.25
N TYR A 499 4.00 -7.29 -16.98
CA TYR A 499 4.04 -8.45 -16.11
C TYR A 499 4.45 -9.71 -16.87
N THR A 500 5.05 -10.65 -16.15
CA THR A 500 5.34 -11.98 -16.72
C THR A 500 4.11 -12.87 -16.64
N ASN A 501 3.98 -13.87 -17.52
CA ASN A 501 2.86 -14.82 -17.50
C ASN A 501 2.69 -15.49 -16.13
N VAL A 502 3.79 -15.79 -15.43
CA VAL A 502 3.71 -16.31 -14.06
C VAL A 502 3.15 -15.28 -13.08
N GLU A 503 3.42 -13.99 -13.25
CA GLU A 503 2.78 -12.95 -12.45
C GLU A 503 1.30 -12.80 -12.77
N GLU A 504 0.90 -12.92 -14.04
CA GLU A 504 -0.51 -12.93 -14.45
C GLU A 504 -1.27 -14.05 -13.73
N PHE A 505 -0.74 -15.27 -13.79
CA PHE A 505 -1.28 -16.41 -13.05
C PHE A 505 -1.33 -16.14 -11.54
N LEU A 506 -0.28 -15.57 -10.95
CA LEU A 506 -0.22 -15.27 -9.51
C LEU A 506 -1.22 -14.19 -9.05
N ASN A 507 -1.72 -13.39 -9.98
CA ASN A 507 -2.72 -12.37 -9.75
C ASN A 507 -4.14 -12.81 -10.13
N GLY A 508 -4.29 -13.99 -10.76
CA GLY A 508 -5.57 -14.48 -11.28
C GLY A 508 -6.10 -13.60 -12.42
N LEU A 509 -5.18 -13.10 -13.24
CA LEU A 509 -5.47 -12.26 -14.40
C LEU A 509 -5.50 -13.12 -15.67
N GLU A 510 -6.05 -12.54 -16.74
CA GLU A 510 -6.07 -13.12 -18.08
C GLU A 510 -4.73 -12.80 -18.76
N ALA A 511 -3.87 -13.79 -19.01
CA ALA A 511 -2.61 -13.58 -19.73
C ALA A 511 -2.77 -13.45 -21.26
N ASN A 512 -3.96 -13.05 -21.73
CA ASN A 512 -4.29 -13.15 -23.15
C ASN A 512 -3.47 -12.15 -23.99
N PRO A 513 -2.56 -12.61 -24.88
CA PRO A 513 -1.72 -11.75 -25.72
C PRO A 513 -2.50 -10.89 -26.74
N ASP A 514 -3.80 -11.11 -26.90
CA ASP A 514 -4.64 -10.45 -27.90
C ASP A 514 -5.65 -9.44 -27.30
N ASN A 515 -5.63 -9.15 -25.99
CA ASN A 515 -6.52 -8.16 -25.37
C ASN A 515 -5.81 -6.85 -24.99
N THR A 516 -6.12 -5.77 -25.69
CA THR A 516 -5.60 -4.43 -25.42
C THR A 516 -6.61 -3.63 -24.60
N PRO A 517 -6.20 -3.03 -23.46
CA PRO A 517 -7.13 -2.28 -22.64
C PRO A 517 -7.88 -1.20 -23.43
N PRO A 518 -9.15 -0.96 -23.11
CA PRO A 518 -9.95 0.00 -23.83
C PRO A 518 -9.43 1.41 -23.59
N THR A 519 -9.85 2.37 -24.40
CA THR A 519 -9.59 3.79 -24.19
C THR A 519 -10.89 4.48 -23.79
N VAL A 520 -10.82 5.42 -22.85
CA VAL A 520 -11.98 6.21 -22.44
C VAL A 520 -11.64 7.68 -22.24
N VAL A 521 -12.50 8.55 -22.78
CA VAL A 521 -12.50 9.99 -22.53
C VAL A 521 -13.84 10.38 -21.96
N ALA A 522 -13.83 11.00 -20.78
CA ALA A 522 -15.04 11.42 -20.10
C ALA A 522 -15.17 12.95 -20.10
N THR A 523 -16.41 13.44 -20.21
CA THR A 523 -16.73 14.88 -20.13
C THR A 523 -17.94 15.11 -19.24
N ALA A 524 -18.04 16.33 -18.68
CA ALA A 524 -19.18 16.76 -17.87
C ALA A 524 -19.64 18.16 -18.32
N THR A 525 -20.94 18.42 -18.26
CA THR A 525 -21.49 19.75 -18.54
C THR A 525 -22.69 20.05 -17.63
N PRO A 526 -22.65 21.14 -16.83
CA PRO A 526 -21.50 22.02 -16.56
C PRO A 526 -20.48 21.37 -15.60
N THR A 527 -19.22 21.82 -15.62
CA THR A 527 -18.18 21.40 -14.65
C THR A 527 -18.13 22.26 -13.38
N ALA A 528 -18.93 23.34 -13.33
CA ALA A 528 -19.05 24.15 -12.13
C ALA A 528 -20.42 24.84 -12.06
N GLY A 529 -20.91 25.10 -10.86
CA GLY A 529 -22.16 25.81 -10.64
C GLY A 529 -22.58 25.84 -9.18
N MET A 530 -23.85 26.14 -8.95
CA MET A 530 -24.40 26.28 -7.60
C MET A 530 -25.21 25.05 -7.20
N ALA A 531 -25.20 24.71 -5.92
CA ALA A 531 -26.04 23.65 -5.39
C ALA A 531 -27.55 24.02 -5.44
N PRO A 532 -28.45 23.10 -5.83
CA PRO A 532 -28.16 21.79 -6.42
C PRO A 532 -27.70 21.92 -7.88
N LEU A 533 -26.55 21.32 -8.21
CA LEU A 533 -25.97 21.36 -9.54
C LEU A 533 -26.29 20.06 -10.29
N SER A 534 -27.15 20.15 -11.30
CA SER A 534 -27.40 19.03 -12.22
C SER A 534 -26.35 19.04 -13.33
N VAL A 535 -25.63 17.92 -13.45
CA VAL A 535 -24.54 17.72 -14.41
C VAL A 535 -24.86 16.54 -15.31
N GLN A 536 -24.74 16.77 -16.62
CA GLN A 536 -24.78 15.69 -17.61
C GLN A 536 -23.35 15.20 -17.86
N PHE A 537 -23.14 13.90 -17.70
CA PHE A 537 -21.88 13.23 -18.01
C PHE A 537 -21.96 12.51 -19.35
N SER A 538 -20.81 12.32 -19.98
CA SER A 538 -20.67 11.47 -21.15
C SER A 538 -19.31 10.78 -21.16
N ALA A 539 -19.30 9.49 -21.48
CA ALA A 539 -18.09 8.71 -21.69
C ALA A 539 -18.02 8.25 -23.15
N ASP A 540 -16.96 8.64 -23.84
CA ASP A 540 -16.62 8.11 -25.16
C ASP A 540 -15.51 7.07 -24.96
N ALA A 541 -15.84 5.81 -25.22
CA ALA A 541 -14.93 4.70 -25.03
C ALA A 541 -14.85 3.86 -26.29
N SER A 542 -13.64 3.39 -26.60
CA SER A 542 -13.33 2.55 -27.75
C SER A 542 -12.34 1.47 -27.36
N ASP A 543 -12.49 0.34 -28.02
CA ASP A 543 -11.67 -0.83 -27.85
C ASP A 543 -11.21 -1.25 -29.26
N GLU A 544 -9.90 -1.50 -29.42
CA GLU A 544 -9.29 -1.72 -30.74
C GLU A 544 -9.39 -3.19 -31.20
N ASP A 545 -9.46 -4.14 -30.27
CA ASP A 545 -9.57 -5.58 -30.52
C ASP A 545 -10.90 -6.16 -30.02
N GLY A 546 -11.61 -5.48 -29.12
CA GLY A 546 -12.90 -5.92 -28.61
C GLY A 546 -14.05 -4.91 -28.74
N GLN A 547 -14.92 -4.95 -27.72
CA GLN A 547 -16.08 -4.10 -27.51
C GLN A 547 -16.28 -3.83 -26.01
N ILE A 548 -16.66 -2.60 -25.69
CA ILE A 548 -17.02 -2.21 -24.32
C ILE A 548 -18.30 -2.94 -23.87
N VAL A 549 -18.23 -3.65 -22.74
CA VAL A 549 -19.38 -4.38 -22.16
C VAL A 549 -19.98 -3.68 -20.95
N SER A 550 -19.21 -2.85 -20.24
CA SER A 550 -19.72 -2.17 -19.05
C SER A 550 -19.16 -0.76 -18.84
N TYR A 551 -19.95 0.06 -18.13
CA TYR A 551 -19.57 1.37 -17.60
C TYR A 551 -19.88 1.35 -16.10
N SER A 552 -18.99 1.91 -15.28
CA SER A 552 -19.20 2.14 -13.86
C SER A 552 -18.77 3.55 -13.51
N TRP A 553 -19.71 4.38 -13.05
CA TRP A 553 -19.48 5.75 -12.61
C TRP A 553 -19.50 5.83 -11.09
N HIS A 554 -18.54 6.55 -10.51
CA HIS A 554 -18.54 6.99 -9.13
C HIS A 554 -18.51 8.51 -9.10
N PHE A 555 -19.55 9.15 -8.56
CA PHE A 555 -19.68 10.62 -8.61
C PHE A 555 -18.94 11.36 -7.48
N GLY A 556 -18.26 10.66 -6.58
CA GLY A 556 -17.53 11.26 -5.45
C GLY A 556 -18.41 11.73 -4.29
N ASP A 557 -19.73 11.59 -4.38
CA ASP A 557 -20.70 11.85 -3.29
C ASP A 557 -21.36 10.58 -2.73
N GLY A 558 -20.86 9.41 -3.15
CA GLY A 558 -21.38 8.10 -2.79
C GLY A 558 -22.48 7.56 -3.73
N ALA A 559 -22.90 8.32 -4.74
CA ALA A 559 -23.77 7.82 -5.80
C ALA A 559 -22.95 7.15 -6.93
N GLU A 560 -23.59 6.18 -7.59
CA GLU A 560 -23.02 5.39 -8.68
C GLU A 560 -23.99 5.28 -9.86
N SER A 561 -23.48 4.96 -11.05
CA SER A 561 -24.30 4.65 -12.22
C SER A 561 -23.60 3.66 -13.16
N THR A 562 -24.38 2.85 -13.85
CA THR A 562 -23.90 1.97 -14.93
C THR A 562 -24.33 2.41 -16.33
N GLU A 563 -24.98 3.58 -16.43
CA GLU A 563 -25.33 4.18 -17.72
C GLU A 563 -24.07 4.74 -18.41
N LYS A 564 -24.02 4.68 -19.74
CA LYS A 564 -22.91 5.28 -20.51
C LYS A 564 -22.82 6.80 -20.31
N ASP A 565 -23.97 7.49 -20.38
CA ASP A 565 -24.08 8.95 -20.31
C ASP A 565 -25.07 9.38 -19.20
N PRO A 566 -24.73 9.20 -17.91
CA PRO A 566 -25.65 9.47 -16.81
C PRO A 566 -25.83 10.97 -16.55
N ALA A 567 -26.97 11.34 -16.00
CA ALA A 567 -27.17 12.64 -15.36
C ALA A 567 -27.14 12.47 -13.84
N HIS A 568 -26.40 13.33 -13.14
CA HIS A 568 -26.33 13.33 -11.69
C HIS A 568 -26.55 14.74 -11.11
N THR A 569 -27.07 14.83 -9.90
CA THR A 569 -27.34 16.12 -9.23
C THR A 569 -26.63 16.20 -7.91
N PHE A 570 -25.63 17.07 -7.83
CA PHE A 570 -24.88 17.36 -6.62
C PHE A 570 -25.63 18.35 -5.74
N VAL A 571 -25.96 17.95 -4.52
CA VAL A 571 -26.76 18.76 -3.59
C VAL A 571 -25.89 19.51 -2.58
N GLN A 572 -24.68 19.01 -2.29
CA GLN A 572 -23.79 19.62 -1.31
C GLN A 572 -22.75 20.51 -2.00
N VAL A 573 -22.32 21.56 -1.29
CA VAL A 573 -21.29 22.50 -1.75
C VAL A 573 -19.92 21.87 -1.50
N GLN A 574 -19.28 21.39 -2.56
CA GLN A 574 -18.00 20.69 -2.54
C GLN A 574 -17.44 20.58 -3.97
N ASP A 575 -16.13 20.35 -4.08
CA ASP A 575 -15.50 19.86 -5.32
C ASP A 575 -15.54 18.33 -5.35
N TYR A 576 -16.14 17.78 -6.40
CA TYR A 576 -16.30 16.34 -6.63
C TYR A 576 -15.31 15.85 -7.67
N GLU A 577 -14.72 14.70 -7.39
CA GLU A 577 -13.94 13.93 -8.36
C GLU A 577 -14.83 12.78 -8.84
N VAL A 578 -15.18 12.82 -10.12
CA VAL A 578 -16.08 11.86 -10.77
C VAL A 578 -15.22 10.93 -11.63
N THR A 579 -15.29 9.63 -11.37
CA THR A 579 -14.55 8.62 -12.13
C THR A 579 -15.51 7.76 -12.92
N VAL A 580 -15.19 7.48 -14.19
CA VAL A 580 -15.80 6.39 -14.95
C VAL A 580 -14.76 5.33 -15.21
N THR A 581 -15.10 4.08 -14.97
CA THR A 581 -14.35 2.88 -15.39
C THR A 581 -15.17 2.19 -16.48
N VAL A 582 -14.51 1.85 -17.58
CA VAL A 582 -15.08 1.02 -18.65
C VAL A 582 -14.40 -0.33 -18.64
N THR A 583 -15.17 -1.37 -18.97
CA THR A 583 -14.69 -2.75 -19.10
C THR A 583 -15.05 -3.26 -20.48
N ASP A 584 -14.14 -3.95 -21.14
CA ASP A 584 -14.38 -4.63 -22.42
C ASP A 584 -14.85 -6.08 -22.25
N ASN A 585 -15.01 -6.79 -23.37
CA ASN A 585 -15.51 -8.17 -23.41
C ASN A 585 -14.48 -9.22 -22.98
N GLU A 586 -13.26 -8.82 -22.68
CA GLU A 586 -12.17 -9.64 -22.18
C GLU A 586 -11.68 -9.11 -20.82
N ASP A 587 -12.57 -8.39 -20.13
CA ASP A 587 -12.45 -7.87 -18.76
C ASP A 587 -11.32 -6.86 -18.53
N ALA A 588 -10.64 -6.36 -19.57
CA ALA A 588 -9.70 -5.26 -19.42
C ALA A 588 -10.42 -3.93 -19.23
N THR A 589 -9.77 -3.01 -18.52
CA THR A 589 -10.41 -1.78 -18.04
C THR A 589 -9.61 -0.52 -18.33
N ALA A 590 -10.34 0.60 -18.44
CA ALA A 590 -9.75 1.92 -18.46
C ALA A 590 -10.61 2.93 -17.71
N ALA A 591 -9.97 3.96 -17.16
CA ALA A 591 -10.65 4.96 -16.34
C ALA A 591 -10.39 6.39 -16.81
N ALA A 592 -11.37 7.26 -16.59
CA ALA A 592 -11.25 8.70 -16.79
C ALA A 592 -11.85 9.46 -15.60
N VAL A 593 -11.19 10.56 -15.23
CA VAL A 593 -11.55 11.38 -14.06
C VAL A 593 -11.95 12.80 -14.48
N ILE A 594 -13.03 13.32 -13.88
CA ILE A 594 -13.56 14.66 -14.12
C ILE A 594 -13.78 15.39 -12.79
N SER A 595 -13.32 16.64 -12.69
CA SER A 595 -13.61 17.50 -11.54
C SER A 595 -14.89 18.33 -11.76
N VAL A 596 -15.79 18.35 -10.77
CA VAL A 596 -17.01 19.18 -10.74
C VAL A 596 -17.02 20.06 -9.50
N SER A 597 -17.13 21.38 -9.66
CA SER A 597 -17.12 22.34 -8.53
C SER A 597 -18.51 22.88 -8.20
N VAL A 598 -18.99 22.64 -6.99
CA VAL A 598 -20.31 23.09 -6.52
C VAL A 598 -20.15 24.16 -5.44
N THR A 599 -20.78 25.32 -5.66
CA THR A 599 -20.64 26.53 -4.83
C THR A 599 -21.97 26.98 -4.21
N ASP A 600 -21.92 27.85 -3.18
CA ASP A 600 -23.10 28.45 -2.53
C ASP A 600 -23.45 29.83 -3.12
N ASP A 601 -24.69 30.28 -2.92
CA ASP A 601 -25.18 31.58 -3.38
C ASP A 601 -24.69 32.72 -2.46
N ALA A 602 -23.47 33.22 -2.69
CA ALA A 602 -22.98 34.41 -2.00
C ALA A 602 -22.11 35.32 -2.88
N ALA A 603 -22.74 35.97 -3.85
CA ALA A 603 -22.21 37.20 -4.45
C ALA A 603 -23.30 38.27 -4.65
N GLY A 604 -23.87 38.74 -3.53
CA GLY A 604 -24.72 39.93 -3.44
C GLY A 604 -24.15 40.98 -2.48
N GLY A 605 -22.85 41.26 -2.55
CA GLY A 605 -22.22 42.30 -1.74
C GLY A 605 -22.44 43.70 -2.32
N ASN A 606 -23.33 44.49 -1.71
CA ASN A 606 -23.11 45.94 -1.59
C ASN A 606 -23.85 46.54 -0.37
N GLY A 607 -23.24 46.45 0.80
CA GLY A 607 -23.58 47.28 1.95
C GLY A 607 -22.94 48.67 1.79
N GLY A 608 -23.63 49.58 1.12
CA GLY A 608 -23.22 50.97 0.93
C GLY A 608 -24.31 51.95 1.37
N ALA A 609 -24.02 52.67 2.47
CA ALA A 609 -24.53 53.96 2.95
C ALA A 609 -25.93 54.47 2.51
N GLY A 610 -26.76 54.83 3.50
CA GLY A 610 -28.07 55.44 3.32
C GLY A 610 -28.07 56.85 2.69
N PRO A 611 -29.25 57.36 2.25
CA PRO A 611 -29.37 58.66 1.59
C PRO A 611 -29.57 59.79 2.62
N PRO A 612 -29.31 61.05 2.22
CA PRO A 612 -30.46 61.87 1.85
C PRO A 612 -30.27 62.78 0.62
N ASP A 613 -31.40 62.94 -0.08
CA ASP A 613 -31.91 64.15 -0.75
C ASP A 613 -31.18 64.78 -1.96
N GLY A 614 -31.97 65.09 -3.00
CA GLY A 614 -31.80 66.35 -3.74
C GLY A 614 -31.65 66.31 -5.26
N SER A 615 -32.78 66.35 -5.97
CA SER A 615 -33.04 67.10 -7.23
C SER A 615 -32.17 66.86 -8.48
N GLN A 616 -32.76 66.29 -9.55
CA GLN A 616 -33.25 66.98 -10.79
C GLN A 616 -32.14 67.41 -11.78
N ASP A 617 -32.13 66.79 -12.96
CA ASP A 617 -32.58 67.37 -14.25
C ASP A 617 -31.74 66.96 -15.49
N GLN A 618 -32.48 66.53 -16.51
CA GLN A 618 -32.32 66.71 -17.96
C GLN A 618 -31.08 66.28 -18.80
N SER A 619 -31.39 65.35 -19.71
CA SER A 619 -31.30 65.46 -21.19
C SER A 619 -29.94 65.41 -21.91
N GLY A 620 -29.92 64.71 -23.06
CA GLY A 620 -28.94 64.96 -24.13
C GLY A 620 -28.65 63.80 -25.05
N CYS A 621 -29.43 63.66 -26.13
CA CYS A 621 -29.10 62.87 -27.31
C CYS A 621 -27.80 63.34 -27.99
N GLY A 622 -27.09 62.43 -28.65
CA GLY A 622 -25.99 62.79 -29.55
C GLY A 622 -25.47 61.61 -30.37
N CYS A 623 -26.08 61.40 -31.54
CA CYS A 623 -25.57 60.57 -32.61
C CYS A 623 -24.29 61.17 -33.24
N GLY A 624 -23.34 60.33 -33.63
CA GLY A 624 -22.14 60.73 -34.37
C GLY A 624 -21.41 59.51 -34.94
N THR A 625 -21.60 59.29 -36.24
CA THR A 625 -21.05 58.21 -37.07
C THR A 625 -19.62 58.48 -37.56
N HIS A 626 -18.92 57.37 -37.87
CA HIS A 626 -18.07 57.09 -39.05
C HIS A 626 -16.55 56.83 -38.89
N HIS A 627 -16.20 55.62 -39.40
CA HIS A 627 -15.00 55.21 -40.20
C HIS A 627 -13.68 54.94 -39.43
N THR A 628 -12.92 53.83 -39.63
CA THR A 628 -12.77 52.86 -40.75
C THR A 628 -12.17 51.49 -40.30
N ASN A 629 -12.61 50.40 -40.98
CA ASN A 629 -11.90 49.18 -41.51
C ASN A 629 -10.95 48.34 -40.60
N SER A 630 -10.85 47.00 -40.67
CA SER A 630 -11.24 45.92 -41.63
C SER A 630 -11.06 44.54 -40.94
N GLN A 631 -12.03 43.60 -40.97
CA GLN A 631 -12.12 42.31 -41.73
C GLN A 631 -10.92 41.32 -41.59
N TRP A 632 -10.99 39.99 -41.49
CA TRP A 632 -11.93 38.93 -41.94
C TRP A 632 -11.83 37.64 -41.09
N SER A 633 -12.88 36.81 -41.16
CA SER A 633 -13.02 35.43 -40.67
C SER A 633 -12.85 34.39 -41.81
N LEU A 634 -12.92 33.08 -41.46
CA LEU A 634 -12.93 31.82 -42.26
C LEU A 634 -11.56 31.09 -42.30
N GLY A 635 -11.40 29.79 -42.05
CA GLY A 635 -12.31 28.63 -42.06
C GLY A 635 -11.92 27.67 -43.20
N ILE A 636 -11.20 26.56 -42.90
CA ILE A 636 -10.84 25.41 -43.77
C ILE A 636 -10.61 24.21 -42.81
N LEU A 637 -11.33 23.07 -42.78
CA LEU A 637 -11.69 22.00 -43.73
C LEU A 637 -10.51 21.06 -44.08
N VAL A 638 -10.47 19.86 -43.48
CA VAL A 638 -9.54 18.77 -43.86
C VAL A 638 -10.34 17.58 -44.39
N LEU A 639 -9.92 17.11 -45.57
CA LEU A 639 -10.47 16.02 -46.38
C LEU A 639 -9.79 14.69 -46.05
N ILE A 640 -10.59 13.63 -45.99
CA ILE A 640 -10.19 12.21 -45.94
C ILE A 640 -9.89 11.73 -47.37
N ALA A 641 -8.80 10.97 -47.55
CA ALA A 641 -8.45 10.28 -48.79
C ALA A 641 -8.42 8.76 -48.60
N LEU A 642 -9.31 8.05 -49.31
CA LEU A 642 -9.34 6.60 -49.46
C LEU A 642 -8.32 6.11 -50.49
N GLY A 643 -7.54 5.10 -50.13
CA GLY A 643 -6.64 4.37 -51.04
C GLY A 643 -7.05 2.89 -51.17
N LEU A 644 -7.64 2.53 -52.31
CA LEU A 644 -7.92 1.16 -52.73
C LEU A 644 -6.63 0.41 -53.12
N ARG A 645 -6.43 -0.82 -52.62
CA ARG A 645 -5.67 -1.86 -53.34
C ARG A 645 -6.37 -3.22 -53.29
N ARG A 646 -6.29 -3.89 -54.43
CA ARG A 646 -7.08 -5.02 -54.90
C ARG A 646 -6.60 -6.36 -54.34
N SER A 647 -7.56 -7.23 -54.09
CA SER A 647 -7.43 -8.67 -53.91
C SER A 647 -6.96 -9.39 -55.18
N ARG A 648 -6.20 -10.47 -54.98
CA ARG A 648 -6.14 -11.63 -55.89
C ARG A 648 -6.07 -12.91 -55.05
N ALA A 649 -7.13 -13.69 -55.17
CA ALA A 649 -7.16 -15.09 -54.78
C ALA A 649 -6.51 -15.97 -55.86
N SER A 650 -5.86 -17.04 -55.44
CA SER A 650 -5.58 -18.23 -56.25
C SER A 650 -5.65 -19.47 -55.36
N TRP A 651 -6.13 -20.56 -55.97
CA TRP A 651 -6.73 -21.75 -55.38
C TRP A 651 -5.73 -22.82 -54.90
N ALA A 652 -6.21 -23.61 -53.92
CA ALA A 652 -6.00 -25.03 -53.62
C ALA A 652 -4.86 -25.82 -54.29
N LEU A 653 -4.00 -26.43 -53.46
CA LEU A 653 -3.93 -27.89 -53.23
C LEU A 653 -3.22 -28.16 -51.90
#